data_AF-A0A7V1Q440-F1
#
_entry.id   AF-A0A7V1Q440-F1
#
_cell.length_a   1.000
_cell.length_b   1.000
_cell.length_c   1.000
_cell.angle_alpha   90.00
_cell.angle_beta   90.00
_cell.angle_gamma   90.00
#
_symmetry.space_group_name_H-M   'P 1'
#
loop_
_entity.id
_entity.type
_entity.pdbx_description
1 polymer ?
#
loop_
_entity_poly.entity_id
_entity_poly.type
_entity_poly.pdbx_seq_one_letter_code
_entity_poly.pdbx_strand_id
1 'polypeptide(L)'
;MLTFLRILISFTLLGAPILLVMFAIFKARKIDRLEPMCVILAAALLGMGAFYWSLFLAKHLPEYIPGNLLKNLVLQMDVQRVVRTVTEHWNGEGSRTTVHPLMPLLFQPVAHTVSHLVPSNSDLRIAQLTTGMFMALSASLLFIAAYYYSRRYAWAAIVVFGYALSFGYIILSTFPESSGLATYSVILPYTIYALHREKPIGRIERVLYLLAGLLSIGVTTSNFFHALMVYAIRLWYSMRQKLLILFHLTFYAVSVTFIAAVLSVLQRKVFYLGSEYWFLPSSVSAETRWLALWWDGMFHPLRVLIQLLVYSVVGIRLSFTDLGCQIEGIPILQLSAETVKLSDISVWRIGIMALFLTMVIFFSRSKPFSPDRVPLFWGLGYSILLHIVYGNELLLYSGHWLPVLWLIFATADYSRLRILALSCMIFLIAYNNRTAFKEMYQQMNVASAYASLQIPVGLPLQHEFQRAYVDWAGNFSPGIGSNGVLLSVFDVDAQSSNLSSLVEHRATHTLLRELPIPIIRSEAGSVLVEQSWYPLSDGVLVRVRLGRGDASKERKKIRVYLLVGNRGPTSSAYRRRYQWDAVRQCVMSDSQIAIRCSVSPDFVLYHPDYRILFNIMLEGKGNLERQARDTKTPFRSIPNNATNLLLGWELIIAVGEEKILWLHCPYSLPALSSEGVPLYQIVNLSPPADTHPPKSRLTESEAISLAQKSVQTLTEINKAISITVPSREWREGLHGAIAHLAQSVQHDGRIPVTPINYGVFIRDAAYMVYALLIAGQYEYAKLAIDYMLRHPWEGRRYPEGDAAGHLLWVMHKYWLFTRDETWLKQKLPAIRNLARCIMDMRSDGMHPAEVNLLGQKRTIPASPRLAQQLQKKAGRIFPFYLNYGTMDQGGLLYVNLVSLTGLRGAVDMLNEFSSEEASNLRHILQDYLQEFTNLLETIDYDLSYDKRGYCFATWPAQIHSVIPKAREYFVKTGFDSQVPISSWKYLDMDYAHNFLIAGHRSAGYRVVQRYLNLYTFKMWKLLDEGGPSSQGYWKLLSNPMWNPEVAIPHGWSIASLVLLMRDALVYEDDGSLVLLSGIPPEWFGAGKKLSYSLPTEYGLLRVYMECKEQNIILDVEIAGSPPKGISAVLPETPGERRVRITPGRNVILRMR
;
A
#
# COMPACT_ATOMS: atom_id res chain seq x y z
N MET A 1 36.31 12.22 -13.72
CA MET A 1 37.45 11.49 -13.09
C MET A 1 37.02 10.62 -11.91
N LEU A 2 36.40 11.16 -10.86
CA LEU A 2 35.99 10.37 -9.67
C LEU A 2 35.02 9.22 -9.99
N THR A 3 34.01 9.44 -10.83
CA THR A 3 33.09 8.37 -11.30
C THR A 3 33.84 7.20 -11.93
N PHE A 4 34.77 7.50 -12.85
CA PHE A 4 35.62 6.49 -13.48
C PHE A 4 36.47 5.74 -12.45
N LEU A 5 37.06 6.45 -11.48
CA LEU A 5 37.88 5.85 -10.43
C LEU A 5 37.06 4.93 -9.52
N ARG A 6 35.82 5.30 -9.17
CA ARG A 6 34.90 4.45 -8.39
C ARG A 6 34.57 3.16 -9.13
N ILE A 7 34.24 3.25 -10.42
CA ILE A 7 33.99 2.10 -11.29
C ILE A 7 35.24 1.22 -11.37
N LEU A 8 36.39 1.80 -11.67
CA LEU A 8 37.65 1.06 -11.78
C LEU A 8 37.98 0.31 -10.48
N ILE A 9 37.90 0.97 -9.32
CA ILE A 9 38.19 0.34 -8.02
C ILE A 9 37.22 -0.79 -7.73
N SER A 10 35.91 -0.57 -7.88
CA SER A 10 34.88 -1.60 -7.65
C SER A 10 35.10 -2.83 -8.53
N PHE A 11 35.21 -2.63 -9.85
CA PHE A 11 35.41 -3.74 -10.78
C PHE A 11 36.76 -4.43 -10.58
N THR A 12 37.80 -3.73 -10.11
CA THR A 12 39.08 -4.35 -9.74
C THR A 12 38.93 -5.21 -8.50
N LEU A 13 38.30 -4.70 -7.43
CA LEU A 13 38.09 -5.44 -6.17
C LEU A 13 37.21 -6.69 -6.39
N LEU A 14 36.15 -6.57 -7.18
CA LEU A 14 35.24 -7.67 -7.50
C LEU A 14 35.84 -8.65 -8.53
N GLY A 15 36.52 -8.14 -9.56
CA GLY A 15 37.01 -8.91 -10.69
C GLY A 15 38.34 -9.64 -10.44
N ALA A 16 39.27 -9.04 -9.70
CA ALA A 16 40.59 -9.63 -9.43
C ALA A 16 40.53 -11.05 -8.82
N PRO A 17 39.72 -11.34 -7.78
CA PRO A 17 39.64 -12.70 -7.24
C PRO A 17 39.03 -13.69 -8.23
N ILE A 18 38.06 -13.27 -9.05
CA ILE A 18 37.45 -14.12 -10.08
C ILE A 18 38.48 -14.47 -11.16
N LEU A 19 39.23 -13.48 -11.65
CA LEU A 19 40.30 -13.67 -12.63
C LEU A 19 41.41 -14.57 -12.09
N LEU A 20 41.80 -14.42 -10.81
CA LEU A 20 42.79 -15.27 -10.17
C LEU A 20 42.27 -16.70 -9.96
N VAL A 21 40.98 -16.90 -9.68
CA VAL A 21 40.35 -18.22 -9.66
C VAL A 21 40.39 -18.87 -11.04
N MET A 22 40.04 -18.13 -12.10
CA MET A 22 40.16 -18.62 -13.49
C MET A 22 41.61 -18.98 -13.82
N PHE A 23 42.57 -18.12 -13.46
CA PHE A 23 43.99 -18.39 -13.64
C PHE A 23 44.44 -19.65 -12.87
N ALA A 24 43.96 -19.84 -11.64
CA ALA A 24 44.27 -21.04 -10.85
C ALA A 24 43.71 -22.31 -11.49
N ILE A 25 42.52 -22.24 -12.12
CA ILE A 25 41.92 -23.34 -12.90
C ILE A 25 42.82 -23.68 -14.11
N PHE A 26 43.28 -22.70 -14.88
CA PHE A 26 44.18 -22.92 -16.01
C PHE A 26 45.56 -23.46 -15.57
N LYS A 27 46.11 -22.97 -14.45
CA LYS A 27 47.41 -23.41 -13.93
C LYS A 27 47.36 -24.82 -13.32
N ALA A 28 46.18 -25.32 -12.96
CA ALA A 28 46.01 -26.61 -12.31
C ALA A 28 46.36 -27.82 -13.21
N ARG A 29 46.41 -27.66 -14.54
CA ARG A 29 46.72 -28.75 -15.47
C ARG A 29 47.81 -28.36 -16.47
N LYS A 30 48.82 -29.22 -16.62
CA LYS A 30 49.99 -28.98 -17.47
C LYS A 30 49.82 -29.39 -18.95
N ILE A 31 48.75 -30.14 -19.32
CA ILE A 31 48.73 -30.86 -20.61
C ILE A 31 47.43 -30.68 -21.44
N ASP A 32 46.24 -30.47 -20.83
CA ASP A 32 44.99 -30.31 -21.58
C ASP A 32 44.27 -28.98 -21.26
N ARG A 33 44.18 -28.08 -22.25
CA ARG A 33 43.55 -26.75 -22.13
C ARG A 33 42.02 -26.79 -22.28
N LEU A 34 41.44 -27.90 -22.76
CA LEU A 34 40.03 -27.98 -23.11
C LEU A 34 39.14 -28.07 -21.86
N GLU A 35 39.52 -28.90 -20.88
CA GLU A 35 38.74 -29.09 -19.65
C GLU A 35 38.60 -27.81 -18.80
N PRO A 36 39.65 -27.02 -18.50
CA PRO A 36 39.53 -25.73 -17.84
C PRO A 36 38.53 -24.79 -18.52
N MET A 37 38.54 -24.74 -19.86
CA MET A 37 37.59 -23.93 -20.64
C MET A 37 36.16 -24.45 -20.49
N CYS A 38 35.95 -25.76 -20.56
CA CYS A 38 34.62 -26.37 -20.36
C CYS A 38 34.07 -26.11 -18.95
N VAL A 39 34.90 -26.16 -17.90
CA VAL A 39 34.47 -25.83 -16.53
C VAL A 39 34.03 -24.38 -16.41
N ILE A 40 34.82 -23.45 -16.95
CA ILE A 40 34.51 -22.01 -16.92
C ILE A 40 33.24 -21.72 -17.73
N LEU A 41 33.11 -22.30 -18.93
CA LEU A 41 31.93 -22.14 -19.77
C LEU A 41 30.68 -22.71 -19.10
N ALA A 42 30.76 -23.90 -18.52
CA ALA A 42 29.65 -24.50 -17.79
C ALA A 42 29.24 -23.67 -16.55
N ALA A 43 30.21 -23.14 -15.81
CA ALA A 43 29.95 -22.23 -14.69
C ALA A 43 29.22 -20.96 -15.18
N ALA A 44 29.67 -20.36 -16.28
CA ALA A 44 29.05 -19.18 -16.87
C ALA A 44 27.63 -19.46 -17.37
N LEU A 45 27.40 -20.59 -18.06
CA LEU A 45 26.08 -20.98 -18.56
C LEU A 45 25.08 -21.21 -17.41
N LEU A 46 25.49 -21.92 -16.35
CA LEU A 46 24.63 -22.13 -15.18
C LEU A 46 24.40 -20.84 -14.40
N GLY A 47 25.41 -19.98 -14.27
CA GLY A 47 25.28 -18.64 -13.71
C GLY A 47 24.29 -17.78 -14.50
N MET A 48 24.39 -17.77 -15.83
CA MET A 48 23.43 -17.07 -16.70
C MET A 48 22.02 -17.64 -16.59
N GLY A 49 21.86 -18.96 -16.48
CA GLY A 49 20.56 -19.59 -16.21
C GLY A 49 19.97 -19.17 -14.86
N ALA A 50 20.80 -19.13 -13.82
CA ALA A 50 20.41 -18.66 -12.48
C ALA A 50 20.07 -17.17 -12.48
N PHE A 51 20.79 -16.35 -13.25
CA PHE A 51 20.50 -14.94 -13.46
C PHE A 51 19.16 -14.76 -14.20
N TYR A 52 18.94 -15.48 -15.30
CA TYR A 52 17.67 -15.46 -16.03
C TYR A 52 16.49 -15.86 -15.13
N TRP A 53 16.70 -16.84 -14.24
CA TRP A 53 15.71 -17.20 -13.24
C TRP A 53 15.40 -16.04 -12.27
N SER A 54 16.42 -15.36 -11.77
CA SER A 54 16.25 -14.15 -10.95
C SER A 54 15.52 -13.02 -11.71
N LEU A 55 15.84 -12.81 -13.00
CA LEU A 55 15.14 -11.86 -13.87
C LEU A 55 13.66 -12.19 -14.02
N PHE A 56 13.38 -13.47 -14.28
CA PHE A 56 12.02 -13.97 -14.44
C PHE A 56 11.20 -13.71 -13.17
N LEU A 57 11.75 -14.03 -11.99
CA LEU A 57 11.10 -13.79 -10.70
C LEU A 57 10.87 -12.30 -10.45
N ALA A 58 11.88 -11.46 -10.69
CA ALA A 58 11.77 -10.02 -10.52
C ALA A 58 10.63 -9.45 -11.38
N LYS A 59 10.60 -9.76 -12.68
CA LYS A 59 9.59 -9.20 -13.62
C LYS A 59 8.14 -9.50 -13.22
N HIS A 60 7.88 -10.61 -12.53
CA HIS A 60 6.53 -11.00 -12.11
C HIS A 60 6.03 -10.30 -10.84
N LEU A 61 6.88 -9.51 -10.17
CA LEU A 61 6.47 -8.63 -9.07
C LEU A 61 6.09 -7.25 -9.64
N PRO A 62 4.80 -6.81 -9.64
CA PRO A 62 4.41 -5.51 -10.19
C PRO A 62 5.10 -4.35 -9.47
N GLU A 63 5.44 -3.25 -10.15
CA GLU A 63 6.25 -2.15 -9.56
C GLU A 63 5.51 -1.27 -8.56
N TYR A 64 4.17 -1.23 -8.61
CA TYR A 64 3.31 -0.48 -7.67
C TYR A 64 3.20 -1.14 -6.28
N ILE A 65 3.32 -2.47 -6.24
CA ILE A 65 3.24 -3.34 -5.06
C ILE A 65 4.39 -3.02 -4.06
N PRO A 66 5.66 -2.88 -4.49
CA PRO A 66 6.81 -2.56 -3.66
C PRO A 66 6.73 -1.29 -2.79
N GLY A 67 6.18 -0.18 -3.29
CA GLY A 67 6.10 1.08 -2.53
C GLY A 67 5.29 0.95 -1.23
N ASN A 68 4.26 0.11 -1.27
CA ASN A 68 3.43 -0.24 -0.11
C ASN A 68 3.98 -1.42 0.71
N LEU A 69 4.70 -2.36 0.08
CA LEU A 69 5.05 -3.66 0.68
C LEU A 69 6.40 -3.73 1.37
N LEU A 70 7.34 -2.83 1.06
CA LEU A 70 8.77 -3.06 1.36
C LEU A 70 9.28 -2.47 2.68
N LYS A 71 8.42 -1.92 3.54
CA LYS A 71 8.82 -1.53 4.90
C LYS A 71 8.64 -2.72 5.84
N ASN A 72 9.68 -3.56 5.95
CA ASN A 72 9.80 -4.68 6.91
C ASN A 72 8.68 -5.74 6.88
N LEU A 73 7.81 -5.75 5.86
CA LEU A 73 6.67 -6.67 5.80
C LEU A 73 7.10 -8.13 5.63
N VAL A 74 8.29 -8.40 5.09
CA VAL A 74 8.78 -9.76 4.81
C VAL A 74 10.09 -9.99 5.53
N LEU A 75 10.11 -10.90 6.51
CA LEU A 75 11.32 -11.41 7.17
C LEU A 75 12.28 -10.31 7.69
N GLN A 76 11.76 -9.14 8.07
CA GLN A 76 12.56 -7.96 8.47
C GLN A 76 13.56 -7.48 7.41
N MET A 77 13.31 -7.80 6.14
CA MET A 77 14.15 -7.33 5.03
C MET A 77 14.14 -5.79 4.96
N ASP A 78 15.32 -5.17 4.93
CA ASP A 78 15.47 -3.73 4.79
C ASP A 78 15.68 -3.35 3.32
N VAL A 79 14.70 -3.74 2.50
CA VAL A 79 14.77 -3.60 1.05
C VAL A 79 14.89 -2.13 0.66
N GLN A 80 14.14 -1.24 1.32
CA GLN A 80 14.16 0.18 1.01
C GLN A 80 15.55 0.79 1.22
N ARG A 81 16.22 0.50 2.34
CA ARG A 81 17.58 0.99 2.58
C ARG A 81 18.57 0.39 1.58
N VAL A 82 18.48 -0.91 1.27
CA VAL A 82 19.42 -1.56 0.35
C VAL A 82 19.26 -1.02 -1.07
N VAL A 83 18.03 -0.83 -1.56
CA VAL A 83 17.77 -0.16 -2.85
C VAL A 83 18.41 1.21 -2.84
N ARG A 84 18.09 2.05 -1.85
CA ARG A 84 18.67 3.40 -1.70
C ARG A 84 20.21 3.38 -1.69
N THR A 85 20.80 2.47 -0.93
CA THR A 85 22.26 2.32 -0.79
C THR A 85 22.94 1.98 -2.11
N VAL A 86 22.26 1.26 -2.99
CA VAL A 86 22.81 0.75 -4.25
C VAL A 86 22.50 1.70 -5.42
N THR A 87 21.37 2.41 -5.40
CA THR A 87 20.90 3.25 -6.52
C THR A 87 21.07 4.76 -6.32
N GLU A 88 21.23 5.27 -5.09
CA GLU A 88 21.64 6.67 -4.88
C GLU A 88 23.12 6.84 -5.24
N HIS A 89 23.37 6.86 -6.55
CA HIS A 89 24.70 6.83 -7.10
C HIS A 89 25.54 7.97 -6.54
N TRP A 90 26.69 7.58 -5.99
CA TRP A 90 27.72 8.45 -5.45
C TRP A 90 27.34 9.15 -4.13
N ASN A 91 26.25 8.73 -3.48
CA ASN A 91 25.84 9.18 -2.14
C ASN A 91 26.13 8.11 -1.08
N GLY A 92 26.72 8.51 0.05
CA GLY A 92 26.99 7.62 1.18
C GLY A 92 25.92 7.63 2.28
N GLU A 93 24.97 8.56 2.25
CA GLU A 93 23.98 8.71 3.32
C GLU A 93 23.06 7.48 3.45
N GLY A 94 22.83 7.02 4.68
CA GLY A 94 21.92 5.91 4.96
C GLY A 94 22.44 4.50 4.64
N SER A 95 23.69 4.36 4.18
CA SER A 95 24.28 3.09 3.69
C SER A 95 24.74 2.08 4.75
N ARG A 96 24.50 2.34 6.05
CA ARG A 96 24.89 1.48 7.20
C ARG A 96 26.36 0.98 7.15
N THR A 97 27.28 1.84 6.69
CA THR A 97 28.72 1.51 6.56
C THR A 97 29.43 1.26 7.88
N THR A 98 28.76 1.51 9.00
CA THR A 98 29.19 1.12 10.34
C THR A 98 29.35 -0.39 10.51
N VAL A 99 28.55 -1.20 9.80
CA VAL A 99 28.64 -2.68 9.80
C VAL A 99 28.88 -3.28 8.40
N HIS A 100 28.63 -2.51 7.34
CA HIS A 100 28.88 -2.90 5.94
C HIS A 100 29.92 -1.97 5.29
N PRO A 101 31.21 -2.04 5.68
CA PRO A 101 32.20 -0.97 5.50
C PRO A 101 32.46 -0.54 4.06
N LEU A 102 32.30 -1.44 3.08
CA LEU A 102 32.63 -1.22 1.68
C LEU A 102 31.42 -1.32 0.75
N MET A 103 30.20 -1.38 1.30
CA MET A 103 28.99 -1.67 0.52
C MET A 103 28.73 -0.65 -0.61
N PRO A 104 28.76 0.68 -0.39
CA PRO A 104 28.65 1.66 -1.48
C PRO A 104 29.77 1.51 -2.53
N LEU A 105 31.02 1.35 -2.07
CA LEU A 105 32.18 1.22 -2.95
C LEU A 105 32.08 -0.01 -3.85
N LEU A 106 31.58 -1.14 -3.33
CA LEU A 106 31.45 -2.37 -4.09
C LEU A 106 30.27 -2.33 -5.06
N PHE A 107 29.09 -1.84 -4.65
CA PHE A 107 27.85 -2.11 -5.39
C PHE A 107 27.25 -0.94 -6.16
N GLN A 108 27.41 0.31 -5.72
CA GLN A 108 26.88 1.46 -6.48
C GLN A 108 27.45 1.57 -7.91
N PRO A 109 28.76 1.32 -8.15
CA PRO A 109 29.31 1.37 -9.51
C PRO A 109 28.75 0.27 -10.42
N VAL A 110 28.45 -0.91 -9.87
CA VAL A 110 27.84 -2.02 -10.60
C VAL A 110 26.40 -1.66 -10.96
N ALA A 111 25.61 -1.18 -10.00
CA ALA A 111 24.25 -0.73 -10.22
C ALA A 111 24.16 0.44 -11.22
N HIS A 112 25.12 1.37 -11.17
CA HIS A 112 25.24 2.44 -12.15
C HIS A 112 25.48 1.92 -13.56
N THR A 113 26.28 0.86 -13.69
CA THR A 113 26.50 0.22 -15.00
C THR A 113 25.23 -0.48 -15.47
N VAL A 114 24.53 -1.19 -14.57
CA VAL A 114 23.26 -1.87 -14.87
C VAL A 114 22.19 -0.87 -15.32
N SER A 115 22.07 0.29 -14.69
CA SER A 115 21.08 1.32 -15.06
C SER A 115 21.30 1.91 -16.46
N HIS A 116 22.52 1.86 -17.00
CA HIS A 116 22.82 2.27 -18.38
C HIS A 116 22.60 1.15 -19.40
N LEU A 117 22.65 -0.12 -18.97
CA LEU A 117 22.50 -1.27 -19.85
C LEU A 117 21.04 -1.74 -19.98
N VAL A 118 20.20 -1.43 -18.99
CA VAL A 118 18.80 -1.86 -18.94
C VAL A 118 17.89 -0.63 -18.96
N PRO A 119 17.01 -0.47 -19.97
CA PRO A 119 16.05 0.64 -19.99
C PRO A 119 14.97 0.42 -18.92
N SER A 120 15.22 0.91 -17.71
CA SER A 120 14.28 0.91 -16.60
C SER A 120 14.39 2.22 -15.84
N ASN A 121 13.25 2.84 -15.54
CA ASN A 121 13.16 4.04 -14.72
C ASN A 121 12.96 3.71 -13.23
N SER A 122 13.18 2.46 -12.81
CA SER A 122 12.89 1.98 -11.46
C SER A 122 14.17 1.56 -10.72
N ASP A 123 14.48 2.28 -9.65
CA ASP A 123 15.60 1.98 -8.74
C ASP A 123 15.51 0.58 -8.15
N LEU A 124 14.32 0.12 -7.79
CA LEU A 124 14.11 -1.23 -7.29
C LEU A 124 14.53 -2.27 -8.31
N ARG A 125 14.19 -2.07 -9.60
CA ARG A 125 14.60 -2.99 -10.67
C ARG A 125 16.11 -3.03 -10.80
N ILE A 126 16.77 -1.87 -10.80
CA ILE A 126 18.23 -1.79 -10.87
C ILE A 126 18.88 -2.55 -9.70
N ALA A 127 18.35 -2.39 -8.48
CA ALA A 127 18.83 -3.10 -7.29
C ALA A 127 18.56 -4.63 -7.35
N GLN A 128 17.39 -5.05 -7.84
CA GLN A 128 17.05 -6.47 -8.05
C GLN A 128 17.98 -7.12 -9.05
N LEU A 129 18.22 -6.45 -10.19
CA LEU A 129 19.15 -6.91 -11.22
C LEU A 129 20.57 -7.05 -10.67
N THR A 130 21.03 -6.03 -9.95
CA THR A 130 22.34 -6.03 -9.29
C THR A 130 22.46 -7.21 -8.31
N THR A 131 21.45 -7.42 -7.46
CA THR A 131 21.42 -8.56 -6.51
C THR A 131 21.39 -9.90 -7.23
N GLY A 132 20.58 -10.04 -8.28
CA GLY A 132 20.52 -11.22 -9.13
C GLY A 132 21.88 -11.56 -9.78
N MET A 133 22.67 -10.55 -10.19
CA MET A 133 24.02 -10.77 -10.72
C MET A 133 24.95 -11.40 -9.68
N PHE A 134 24.91 -10.95 -8.43
CA PHE A 134 25.76 -11.50 -7.35
C PHE A 134 25.29 -12.89 -6.89
N MET A 135 23.98 -13.16 -6.91
CA MET A 135 23.43 -14.50 -6.70
C MET A 135 23.79 -15.46 -7.84
N ALA A 136 23.85 -14.98 -9.09
CA ALA A 136 24.34 -15.76 -10.23
C ALA A 136 25.86 -16.04 -10.15
N LEU A 137 26.62 -15.06 -9.64
CA LEU A 137 28.05 -15.23 -9.37
C LEU A 137 28.30 -16.31 -8.31
N SER A 138 27.50 -16.32 -7.23
CA SER A 138 27.61 -17.39 -6.22
C SER A 138 27.27 -18.76 -6.78
N ALA A 139 26.26 -18.87 -7.67
CA ALA A 139 25.92 -20.11 -8.37
C ALA A 139 27.08 -20.60 -9.27
N SER A 140 27.75 -19.67 -9.97
CA SER A 140 28.92 -19.96 -10.80
C SER A 140 30.10 -20.49 -9.98
N LEU A 141 30.39 -19.85 -8.84
CA LEU A 141 31.44 -20.29 -7.92
C LEU A 141 31.09 -21.62 -7.26
N LEU A 142 29.82 -21.83 -6.89
CA LEU A 142 29.32 -23.10 -6.36
C LEU A 142 29.52 -24.24 -7.36
N PHE A 143 29.24 -24.00 -8.65
CA PHE A 143 29.50 -24.99 -9.71
C PHE A 143 30.97 -25.38 -9.76
N ILE A 144 31.87 -24.39 -9.75
CA ILE A 144 33.32 -24.63 -9.79
C ILE A 144 33.72 -25.46 -8.55
N ALA A 145 33.33 -25.06 -7.35
CA ALA A 145 33.62 -25.80 -6.13
C ALA A 145 33.10 -27.24 -6.22
N ALA A 146 31.83 -27.43 -6.58
CA ALA A 146 31.17 -28.73 -6.69
C ALA A 146 31.84 -29.63 -7.75
N TYR A 147 32.27 -29.07 -8.88
CA TYR A 147 33.02 -29.80 -9.90
C TYR A 147 34.37 -30.26 -9.37
N TYR A 148 35.11 -29.43 -8.66
CA TYR A 148 36.43 -29.81 -8.13
C TYR A 148 36.34 -30.80 -6.96
N TYR A 149 35.20 -30.90 -6.27
CA TYR A 149 34.93 -32.00 -5.33
C TYR A 149 34.54 -33.30 -6.03
N SER A 150 33.61 -33.24 -6.98
CA SER A 150 33.00 -34.45 -7.57
C SER A 150 33.66 -34.97 -8.84
N ARG A 151 34.36 -34.10 -9.58
CA ARG A 151 34.90 -34.31 -10.93
C ARG A 151 33.82 -34.74 -11.95
N ARG A 152 32.56 -34.33 -11.76
CA ARG A 152 31.42 -34.71 -12.61
C ARG A 152 30.54 -33.51 -12.92
N TYR A 153 30.45 -33.13 -14.19
CA TYR A 153 29.62 -32.00 -14.66
C TYR A 153 28.15 -32.14 -14.28
N ALA A 154 27.52 -33.29 -14.57
CA ALA A 154 26.11 -33.51 -14.29
C ALA A 154 25.78 -33.41 -12.79
N TRP A 155 26.67 -33.91 -11.93
CA TRP A 155 26.47 -33.85 -10.48
C TRP A 155 26.61 -32.42 -9.95
N ALA A 156 27.65 -31.70 -10.40
CA ALA A 156 27.82 -30.29 -10.05
C ALA A 156 26.65 -29.42 -10.54
N ALA A 157 26.10 -29.69 -11.72
CA ALA A 157 24.92 -29.00 -12.24
C ALA A 157 23.67 -29.25 -11.37
N ILE A 158 23.40 -30.49 -10.96
CA ILE A 158 22.27 -30.82 -10.07
C ILE A 158 22.35 -30.07 -8.74
N VAL A 159 23.56 -29.98 -8.15
CA VAL A 159 23.78 -29.22 -6.92
C VAL A 159 23.44 -27.73 -7.11
N VAL A 160 23.84 -27.14 -8.23
CA VAL A 160 23.53 -25.74 -8.56
C VAL A 160 22.03 -25.53 -8.83
N PHE A 161 21.36 -26.49 -9.50
CA PHE A 161 19.91 -26.44 -9.69
C PHE A 161 19.17 -26.49 -8.34
N GLY A 162 19.59 -27.37 -7.43
CA GLY A 162 19.05 -27.41 -6.08
C GLY A 162 19.23 -26.10 -5.32
N TYR A 163 20.42 -25.50 -5.43
CA TYR A 163 20.70 -24.17 -4.87
C TYR A 163 19.78 -23.08 -5.45
N ALA A 164 19.68 -22.97 -6.78
CA ALA A 164 18.88 -21.94 -7.45
C ALA A 164 17.36 -22.10 -7.23
N LEU A 165 16.89 -23.32 -6.96
CA LEU A 165 15.47 -23.63 -6.69
C LEU A 165 15.11 -23.64 -5.19
N SER A 166 16.10 -23.43 -4.32
CA SER A 166 15.88 -23.32 -2.88
C SER A 166 15.13 -22.04 -2.52
N PHE A 167 14.29 -22.09 -1.49
CA PHE A 167 13.42 -20.98 -1.11
C PHE A 167 14.21 -19.70 -0.76
N GLY A 168 15.33 -19.83 -0.05
CA GLY A 168 16.22 -18.71 0.28
C GLY A 168 16.85 -18.05 -0.94
N TYR A 169 17.22 -18.82 -1.98
CA TYR A 169 17.72 -18.26 -3.24
C TYR A 169 16.63 -17.44 -3.94
N ILE A 170 15.41 -17.99 -4.04
CA ILE A 170 14.26 -17.33 -4.68
C ILE A 170 13.94 -16.01 -3.96
N ILE A 171 13.94 -16.01 -2.61
CA ILE A 171 13.71 -14.80 -1.81
C ILE A 171 14.80 -13.75 -2.06
N LEU A 172 16.08 -14.10 -1.87
CA LEU A 172 17.19 -13.15 -1.98
C LEU A 172 17.44 -12.65 -3.40
N SER A 173 17.04 -13.42 -4.41
CA SER A 173 17.09 -12.97 -5.80
C SER A 173 15.91 -12.09 -6.21
N THR A 174 14.79 -12.16 -5.47
CA THR A 174 13.61 -11.33 -5.73
C THR A 174 13.64 -10.03 -4.92
N PHE A 175 14.09 -10.08 -3.66
CA PHE A 175 14.13 -8.95 -2.75
C PHE A 175 15.58 -8.54 -2.48
N PRO A 176 16.01 -7.34 -2.91
CA PRO A 176 17.36 -6.84 -2.66
C PRO A 176 17.68 -6.78 -1.17
N GLU A 177 18.74 -7.46 -0.75
CA GLU A 177 19.21 -7.48 0.62
C GLU A 177 20.74 -7.61 0.67
N SER A 178 21.36 -7.11 1.75
CA SER A 178 22.82 -7.19 1.96
C SER A 178 23.33 -8.63 1.93
N SER A 179 22.57 -9.60 2.47
CA SER A 179 22.94 -11.02 2.45
C SER A 179 22.97 -11.59 1.03
N GLY A 180 21.98 -11.24 0.20
CA GLY A 180 21.93 -11.60 -1.22
C GLY A 180 23.15 -11.08 -1.98
N LEU A 181 23.44 -9.78 -1.84
CA LEU A 181 24.62 -9.13 -2.43
C LEU A 181 25.94 -9.77 -1.97
N ALA A 182 26.04 -10.22 -0.71
CA ALA A 182 27.26 -10.78 -0.13
C ALA A 182 27.46 -12.29 -0.41
N THR A 183 26.47 -13.00 -0.97
CA THR A 183 26.46 -14.47 -1.04
C THR A 183 27.67 -15.06 -1.77
N TYR A 184 28.17 -14.39 -2.81
CA TYR A 184 29.36 -14.84 -3.56
C TYR A 184 30.63 -14.88 -2.70
N SER A 185 30.75 -14.01 -1.69
CA SER A 185 31.93 -13.94 -0.83
C SER A 185 31.99 -15.10 0.16
N VAL A 186 30.84 -15.72 0.47
CA VAL A 186 30.74 -16.93 1.31
C VAL A 186 31.34 -18.14 0.61
N ILE A 187 30.95 -18.37 -0.64
CA ILE A 187 31.32 -19.57 -1.40
C ILE A 187 32.73 -19.48 -1.98
N LEU A 188 33.28 -18.27 -2.14
CA LEU A 188 34.61 -18.02 -2.70
C LEU A 188 35.73 -18.73 -1.93
N PRO A 189 35.86 -18.63 -0.58
CA PRO A 189 36.84 -19.39 0.20
C PRO A 189 36.77 -20.92 0.00
N TYR A 190 35.55 -21.47 -0.10
CA TYR A 190 35.35 -22.90 -0.36
C TYR A 190 35.77 -23.28 -1.78
N THR A 191 35.54 -22.40 -2.75
CA THR A 191 36.01 -22.57 -4.13
C THR A 191 37.53 -22.57 -4.18
N ILE A 192 38.19 -21.64 -3.49
CA ILE A 192 39.65 -21.57 -3.38
C ILE A 192 40.20 -22.85 -2.74
N TYR A 193 39.58 -23.31 -1.65
CA TYR A 193 39.93 -24.57 -0.98
C TYR A 193 39.81 -25.76 -1.94
N ALA A 194 38.67 -25.91 -2.62
CA ALA A 194 38.43 -27.01 -3.55
C ALA A 194 39.47 -27.09 -4.68
N LEU A 195 39.97 -25.94 -5.16
CA LEU A 195 40.99 -25.85 -6.21
C LEU A 195 42.41 -26.21 -5.74
N HIS A 196 42.71 -26.01 -4.45
CA HIS A 196 44.07 -26.07 -3.92
C HIS A 196 44.29 -27.14 -2.84
N ARG A 197 43.25 -27.84 -2.38
CA ARG A 197 43.32 -28.79 -1.25
C ARG A 197 44.37 -29.90 -1.41
N GLU A 198 44.64 -30.33 -2.64
CA GLU A 198 45.63 -31.37 -2.97
C GLU A 198 47.06 -30.82 -3.21
N LYS A 199 47.27 -29.50 -3.07
CA LYS A 199 48.53 -28.81 -3.41
C LYS A 199 49.19 -28.20 -2.17
N PRO A 200 50.51 -27.94 -2.17
CA PRO A 200 51.13 -27.10 -1.14
C PRO A 200 50.65 -25.65 -1.26
N ILE A 201 50.61 -24.93 -0.13
CA ILE A 201 50.11 -23.54 -0.09
C ILE A 201 51.02 -22.61 -0.89
N GLY A 202 50.48 -22.05 -1.97
CA GLY A 202 51.20 -21.13 -2.87
C GLY A 202 50.97 -19.65 -2.59
N ARG A 203 51.76 -18.76 -3.23
CA ARG A 203 51.59 -17.30 -3.11
C ARG A 203 50.25 -16.80 -3.63
N ILE A 204 49.82 -17.29 -4.79
CA ILE A 204 48.54 -16.92 -5.43
C ILE A 204 47.36 -17.32 -4.54
N GLU A 205 47.42 -18.50 -3.92
CA GLU A 205 46.40 -18.98 -3.00
C GLU A 205 46.26 -18.06 -1.78
N ARG A 206 47.38 -17.59 -1.20
CA ARG A 206 47.36 -16.63 -0.08
C ARG A 206 46.73 -15.30 -0.47
N VAL A 207 47.05 -14.79 -1.67
CA VAL A 207 46.43 -13.56 -2.21
C VAL A 207 44.93 -13.76 -2.42
N LEU A 208 44.51 -14.91 -2.96
CA LEU A 208 43.10 -15.26 -3.12
C LEU A 208 42.36 -15.28 -1.78
N TYR A 209 42.93 -15.87 -0.73
CA TYR A 209 42.34 -15.82 0.61
C TYR A 209 42.24 -14.39 1.14
N LEU A 210 43.29 -13.56 0.99
CA LEU A 210 43.24 -12.14 1.39
C LEU A 210 42.12 -11.37 0.68
N LEU A 211 41.97 -11.54 -0.63
CA LEU A 211 40.90 -10.90 -1.41
C LEU A 211 39.52 -11.44 -1.01
N ALA A 212 39.38 -12.74 -0.77
CA ALA A 212 38.13 -13.33 -0.28
C ALA A 212 37.77 -12.79 1.11
N GLY A 213 38.74 -12.63 2.00
CA GLY A 213 38.56 -11.99 3.30
C GLY A 213 38.11 -10.54 3.18
N LEU A 214 38.74 -9.77 2.28
CA LEU A 214 38.41 -8.36 2.04
C LEU A 214 36.99 -8.19 1.50
N LEU A 215 36.58 -9.00 0.51
CA LEU A 215 35.22 -8.98 -0.04
C LEU A 215 34.18 -9.37 1.00
N SER A 216 34.50 -10.36 1.85
CA SER A 216 33.62 -10.80 2.91
C SER A 216 33.42 -9.73 3.99
N ILE A 217 34.50 -9.23 4.60
CA ILE A 217 34.39 -8.19 5.65
C ILE A 217 33.84 -6.87 5.09
N GLY A 218 34.00 -6.63 3.78
CA GLY A 218 33.49 -5.47 3.06
C GLY A 218 31.97 -5.34 3.11
N VAL A 219 31.26 -6.46 3.24
CA VAL A 219 29.79 -6.49 3.34
C VAL A 219 29.34 -7.07 4.67
N THR A 220 29.75 -8.27 5.10
CA THR A 220 29.30 -8.82 6.39
C THR A 220 30.42 -9.47 7.19
N THR A 221 30.46 -9.18 8.49
CA THR A 221 31.43 -9.77 9.42
C THR A 221 31.29 -11.30 9.49
N SER A 222 30.07 -11.82 9.37
CA SER A 222 29.81 -13.27 9.36
C SER A 222 30.50 -13.99 8.20
N ASN A 223 30.53 -13.39 7.00
CA ASN A 223 31.21 -13.97 5.85
C ASN A 223 32.73 -14.04 6.06
N PHE A 224 33.29 -13.08 6.80
CA PHE A 224 34.72 -13.05 7.09
C PHE A 224 35.13 -14.26 7.94
N PHE A 225 34.29 -14.70 8.87
CA PHE A 225 34.56 -15.91 9.66
C PHE A 225 34.57 -17.18 8.81
N HIS A 226 33.72 -17.30 7.77
CA HIS A 226 33.84 -18.40 6.81
C HIS A 226 35.20 -18.38 6.10
N ALA A 227 35.66 -17.22 5.63
CA ALA A 227 36.96 -17.09 4.97
C ALA A 227 38.13 -17.43 5.92
N LEU A 228 38.09 -16.91 7.15
CA LEU A 228 39.08 -17.16 8.19
C LEU A 228 39.16 -18.65 8.56
N MET A 229 38.02 -19.28 8.77
CA MET A 229 37.94 -20.69 9.18
C MET A 229 38.39 -21.64 8.08
N VAL A 230 37.94 -21.41 6.84
CA VAL A 230 38.39 -22.23 5.70
C VAL A 230 39.90 -22.09 5.51
N TYR A 231 40.46 -20.88 5.67
CA TYR A 231 41.90 -20.67 5.61
C TYR A 231 42.65 -21.33 6.79
N ALA A 232 42.11 -21.29 8.00
CA ALA A 232 42.66 -21.98 9.16
C ALA A 232 42.72 -23.50 8.96
N ILE A 233 41.64 -24.10 8.46
CA ILE A 233 41.57 -25.52 8.15
C ILE A 233 42.56 -25.87 7.01
N ARG A 234 42.67 -24.99 6.02
CA ARG A 234 43.65 -25.14 4.93
C ARG A 234 45.09 -25.12 5.45
N LEU A 235 45.44 -24.22 6.37
CA LEU A 235 46.76 -24.18 7.01
C LEU A 235 46.98 -25.41 7.90
N TRP A 236 45.94 -25.88 8.60
CA TRP A 236 46.00 -27.05 9.46
C TRP A 236 46.38 -28.31 8.69
N TYR A 237 45.71 -28.62 7.57
CA TYR A 237 46.12 -29.75 6.73
C TYR A 237 47.37 -29.45 5.88
N SER A 238 47.61 -28.16 5.65
CA SER A 238 48.74 -27.54 4.94
C SER A 238 50.13 -27.82 5.51
N MET A 239 50.27 -27.41 6.76
CA MET A 239 51.56 -27.08 7.36
C MET A 239 52.04 -28.19 8.28
N ARG A 240 53.35 -28.48 8.21
CA ARG A 240 54.03 -29.37 9.15
C ARG A 240 54.21 -28.74 10.53
N GLN A 241 54.60 -27.45 10.58
CA GLN A 241 54.83 -26.72 11.84
C GLN A 241 53.53 -26.05 12.32
N LYS A 242 52.81 -26.71 13.25
CA LYS A 242 51.51 -26.22 13.74
C LYS A 242 51.61 -24.90 14.52
N LEU A 243 52.73 -24.63 15.18
CA LEU A 243 52.96 -23.40 15.96
C LEU A 243 52.92 -22.12 15.11
N LEU A 244 53.25 -22.19 13.80
CA LEU A 244 53.22 -21.05 12.89
C LEU A 244 51.82 -20.72 12.33
N ILE A 245 50.84 -21.59 12.55
CA ILE A 245 49.47 -21.37 12.04
C ILE A 245 48.87 -20.10 12.65
N LEU A 246 49.05 -19.90 13.96
CA LEU A 246 48.54 -18.72 14.66
C LEU A 246 49.12 -17.43 14.06
N PHE A 247 50.43 -17.38 13.79
CA PHE A 247 51.07 -16.23 13.15
C PHE A 247 50.45 -15.92 11.78
N HIS A 248 50.26 -16.93 10.92
CA HIS A 248 49.66 -16.72 9.59
C HIS A 248 48.19 -16.28 9.66
N LEU A 249 47.42 -16.78 10.64
CA LEU A 249 46.04 -16.36 10.85
C LEU A 249 45.95 -14.92 11.37
N THR A 250 46.79 -14.56 12.34
CA THR A 250 46.88 -13.18 12.85
C THR A 250 47.29 -12.22 11.75
N PHE A 251 48.31 -12.56 10.95
CA PHE A 251 48.74 -11.75 9.82
C PHE A 251 47.61 -11.56 8.79
N TYR A 252 46.90 -12.64 8.47
CA TYR A 252 45.74 -12.59 7.57
C TYR A 252 44.64 -11.67 8.11
N ALA A 253 44.23 -11.84 9.38
CA ALA A 253 43.16 -11.05 9.98
C ALA A 253 43.52 -9.57 10.10
N VAL A 254 44.74 -9.25 10.54
CA VAL A 254 45.24 -7.87 10.60
C VAL A 254 45.31 -7.25 9.22
N SER A 255 45.81 -7.98 8.21
CA SER A 255 45.91 -7.46 6.84
C SER A 255 44.54 -7.15 6.24
N VAL A 256 43.58 -8.08 6.37
CA VAL A 256 42.22 -7.89 5.84
C VAL A 256 41.53 -6.71 6.52
N THR A 257 41.56 -6.65 7.85
CA THR A 257 40.93 -5.57 8.63
C THR A 257 41.59 -4.22 8.36
N PHE A 258 42.92 -4.17 8.27
CA PHE A 258 43.66 -2.95 7.96
C PHE A 258 43.29 -2.40 6.57
N ILE A 259 43.32 -3.26 5.54
CA ILE A 259 42.95 -2.85 4.17
C ILE A 259 41.49 -2.38 4.13
N ALA A 260 40.57 -3.11 4.77
CA ALA A 260 39.16 -2.70 4.85
C ALA A 260 38.98 -1.35 5.55
N ALA A 261 39.70 -1.09 6.64
CA ALA A 261 39.68 0.19 7.33
C ALA A 261 40.19 1.35 6.45
N VAL A 262 41.31 1.15 5.76
CA VAL A 262 41.85 2.16 4.82
C VAL A 262 40.84 2.45 3.71
N LEU A 263 40.27 1.42 3.09
CA LEU A 263 39.28 1.59 2.03
C LEU A 263 37.99 2.24 2.55
N SER A 264 37.54 1.95 3.77
CA SER A 264 36.38 2.59 4.38
C SER A 264 36.63 4.08 4.66
N VAL A 265 37.82 4.45 5.13
CA VAL A 265 38.22 5.86 5.30
C VAL A 265 38.26 6.59 3.95
N LEU A 266 38.84 5.95 2.92
CA LEU A 266 38.83 6.50 1.56
C LEU A 266 37.42 6.62 0.99
N GLN A 267 36.57 5.63 1.23
CA GLN A 267 35.16 5.65 0.85
C GLN A 267 34.50 6.91 1.40
N ARG A 268 34.60 7.17 2.71
CA ARG A 268 34.00 8.35 3.34
C ARG A 268 34.61 9.67 2.90
N LYS A 269 35.94 9.76 2.84
CA LYS A 269 36.64 11.03 2.63
C LYS A 269 36.72 11.46 1.17
N VAL A 270 36.68 10.51 0.24
CA VAL A 270 36.98 10.77 -1.18
C VAL A 270 35.84 10.35 -2.09
N PHE A 271 35.29 9.15 -1.89
CA PHE A 271 34.39 8.56 -2.88
C PHE A 271 32.90 8.75 -2.60
N TYR A 272 32.46 8.75 -1.35
CA TYR A 272 31.04 8.78 -0.95
C TYR A 272 30.92 9.64 0.30
N LEU A 273 30.82 10.95 0.09
CA LEU A 273 30.57 11.90 1.16
C LEU A 273 29.24 11.54 1.84
N GLY A 274 29.18 11.70 3.16
CA GLY A 274 28.01 11.33 3.97
C GLY A 274 28.01 9.90 4.53
N SER A 275 28.90 8.99 4.10
CA SER A 275 28.98 7.65 4.71
C SER A 275 29.58 7.67 6.13
N GLU A 276 29.11 6.79 7.00
CA GLU A 276 29.59 6.67 8.39
C GLU A 276 30.97 5.98 8.47
N TYR A 277 31.73 6.24 9.54
CA TYR A 277 32.96 5.50 9.82
C TYR A 277 32.64 4.07 10.26
N TRP A 278 33.44 3.12 9.80
CA TRP A 278 33.34 1.71 10.23
C TRP A 278 33.65 1.55 11.72
N PHE A 279 32.92 0.66 12.40
CA PHE A 279 33.09 0.33 13.83
C PHE A 279 33.00 1.51 14.81
N LEU A 280 31.91 2.27 14.75
CA LEU A 280 31.58 3.20 15.83
C LEU A 280 31.08 2.41 17.06
N PRO A 281 31.50 2.77 18.30
CA PRO A 281 31.04 2.09 19.51
C PRO A 281 29.51 2.04 19.67
N SER A 282 28.82 3.10 19.21
CA SER A 282 27.35 3.17 19.18
C SER A 282 26.71 2.11 18.27
N SER A 283 27.41 1.69 17.21
CA SER A 283 26.92 0.65 16.30
C SER A 283 26.94 -0.72 16.97
N VAL A 284 27.95 -1.03 17.78
CA VAL A 284 28.00 -2.29 18.53
C VAL A 284 26.86 -2.39 19.53
N SER A 285 26.55 -1.29 20.24
CA SER A 285 25.37 -1.25 21.11
C SER A 285 24.05 -1.30 20.34
N ALA A 286 24.00 -0.84 19.08
CA ALA A 286 22.80 -0.95 18.26
C ALA A 286 22.58 -2.39 17.74
N GLU A 287 23.63 -3.20 17.60
CA GLU A 287 23.52 -4.59 17.15
C GLU A 287 22.97 -5.54 18.24
N THR A 288 23.00 -5.16 19.52
CA THR A 288 22.41 -5.98 20.60
C THR A 288 20.90 -6.14 20.47
N ARG A 289 20.21 -5.24 19.75
CA ARG A 289 18.77 -5.35 19.45
C ARG A 289 18.41 -6.57 18.59
N TRP A 290 19.41 -7.17 17.93
CA TRP A 290 19.26 -8.35 17.08
C TRP A 290 19.71 -9.64 17.77
N LEU A 291 20.06 -9.58 19.06
CA LEU A 291 20.15 -10.80 19.88
C LEU A 291 18.78 -11.48 19.85
N ALA A 292 18.78 -12.81 19.84
CA ALA A 292 17.54 -13.59 19.83
C ALA A 292 16.63 -13.09 20.97
N LEU A 293 15.51 -12.45 20.60
CA LEU A 293 14.58 -11.87 21.57
C LEU A 293 13.84 -12.96 22.35
N TRP A 294 13.76 -14.16 21.76
CA TRP A 294 13.04 -15.29 22.29
C TRP A 294 14.00 -16.46 22.58
N TRP A 295 14.07 -16.87 23.84
CA TRP A 295 14.69 -18.13 24.26
C TRP A 295 13.61 -19.01 24.90
N ASP A 296 13.07 -19.97 24.13
CA ASP A 296 12.03 -20.91 24.57
C ASP A 296 12.59 -22.16 25.27
N GLY A 297 13.83 -22.07 25.78
CA GLY A 297 14.49 -23.15 26.49
C GLY A 297 15.11 -24.19 25.54
N MET A 298 14.85 -25.47 25.78
CA MET A 298 15.50 -26.57 25.06
C MET A 298 15.11 -26.67 23.57
N PHE A 299 14.04 -26.02 23.14
CA PHE A 299 13.55 -26.08 21.76
C PHE A 299 14.21 -25.06 20.82
N HIS A 300 14.84 -24.02 21.36
CA HIS A 300 15.46 -22.95 20.58
C HIS A 300 16.52 -23.47 19.60
N PRO A 301 17.50 -24.30 20.01
CA PRO A 301 18.50 -24.83 19.07
C PRO A 301 17.89 -25.71 17.97
N LEU A 302 16.83 -26.47 18.28
CA LEU A 302 16.13 -27.29 17.30
C LEU A 302 15.41 -26.44 16.27
N ARG A 303 14.78 -25.35 16.70
CA ARG A 303 14.11 -24.39 15.83
C ARG A 303 15.11 -23.71 14.90
N VAL A 304 16.22 -23.21 15.44
CA VAL A 304 17.33 -22.62 14.67
C VAL A 304 17.81 -23.61 13.60
N LEU A 305 18.01 -24.87 13.97
CA LEU A 305 18.41 -25.92 13.04
C LEU A 305 17.41 -26.10 11.88
N ILE A 306 16.11 -26.18 12.19
CA ILE A 306 15.05 -26.33 11.18
C ILE A 306 15.01 -25.10 10.25
N GLN A 307 15.07 -23.88 10.80
CA GLN A 307 15.01 -22.67 9.99
C GLN A 307 16.23 -22.51 9.07
N LEU A 308 17.44 -22.77 9.59
CA LEU A 308 18.67 -22.65 8.81
C LEU A 308 18.77 -23.71 7.73
N LEU A 309 18.51 -24.97 8.07
CA LEU A 309 18.77 -26.11 7.17
C LEU A 309 17.57 -26.47 6.29
N VAL A 310 16.36 -26.31 6.80
CA VAL A 310 15.15 -26.78 6.11
C VAL A 310 14.42 -25.61 5.45
N TYR A 311 14.07 -24.54 6.18
CA TYR A 311 13.26 -23.45 5.59
C TYR A 311 14.00 -22.67 4.50
N SER A 312 15.33 -22.62 4.56
CA SER A 312 16.16 -22.05 3.48
C SER A 312 16.07 -22.81 2.16
N VAL A 313 15.68 -24.09 2.19
CA VAL A 313 15.54 -24.97 1.03
C VAL A 313 14.08 -25.20 0.67
N VAL A 314 13.26 -25.59 1.65
CA VAL A 314 11.84 -25.93 1.52
C VAL A 314 11.00 -24.77 2.06
N GLY A 315 10.32 -24.07 1.16
CA GLY A 315 9.44 -22.96 1.51
C GLY A 315 8.23 -23.41 2.31
N ILE A 316 7.85 -22.57 3.27
CA ILE A 316 6.67 -22.74 4.13
C ILE A 316 5.72 -21.57 3.93
N ARG A 317 4.52 -21.68 4.49
CA ARG A 317 3.62 -20.54 4.61
C ARG A 317 4.13 -19.70 5.76
N LEU A 318 4.42 -18.43 5.50
CA LEU A 318 4.85 -17.49 6.53
C LEU A 318 3.64 -17.07 7.37
N SER A 319 3.88 -16.76 8.64
CA SER A 319 2.85 -16.32 9.59
C SER A 319 3.01 -14.83 9.89
N PHE A 320 1.91 -14.11 10.06
CA PHE A 320 1.98 -12.74 10.56
C PHE A 320 2.28 -12.75 12.06
N THR A 321 3.05 -11.77 12.52
CA THR A 321 3.44 -11.67 13.93
C THR A 321 3.73 -10.23 14.36
N ASP A 322 3.49 -9.97 15.63
CA ASP A 322 3.89 -8.76 16.35
C ASP A 322 5.39 -8.66 16.69
N LEU A 323 6.22 -9.64 16.30
CA LEU A 323 7.68 -9.58 16.43
C LEU A 323 8.25 -8.30 15.81
N GLY A 324 7.74 -7.89 14.64
CA GLY A 324 8.14 -6.64 13.99
C GLY A 324 7.81 -5.41 14.84
N CYS A 325 6.67 -5.45 15.55
CA CYS A 325 6.29 -4.37 16.45
C CYS A 325 7.26 -4.25 17.62
N GLN A 326 7.68 -5.37 18.20
CA GLN A 326 8.63 -5.40 19.33
C GLN A 326 10.01 -4.85 18.94
N ILE A 327 10.50 -5.21 17.73
CA ILE A 327 11.81 -4.77 17.25
C ILE A 327 11.81 -3.28 16.85
N GLU A 328 10.81 -2.84 16.09
CA GLU A 328 10.79 -1.49 15.54
C GLU A 328 10.23 -0.45 16.54
N GLY A 329 9.54 -0.91 17.58
CA GLY A 329 8.90 -0.05 18.57
C GLY A 329 7.73 0.75 17.98
N ILE A 330 7.05 0.18 16.97
CA ILE A 330 5.85 0.73 16.32
C ILE A 330 4.91 -0.35 15.82
N PRO A 331 3.60 -0.07 15.65
CA PRO A 331 2.68 -0.96 14.97
C PRO A 331 3.10 -1.18 13.51
N ILE A 332 3.43 -2.43 13.14
CA ILE A 332 3.82 -2.82 11.79
C ILE A 332 3.38 -4.25 11.51
N LEU A 333 2.99 -4.53 10.26
CA LEU A 333 2.76 -5.90 9.82
C LEU A 333 4.09 -6.53 9.40
N GLN A 334 4.33 -7.77 9.84
CA GLN A 334 5.48 -8.55 9.42
C GLN A 334 5.08 -10.01 9.20
N LEU A 335 5.44 -10.54 8.04
CA LEU A 335 5.51 -11.97 7.76
C LEU A 335 6.82 -12.53 8.30
N SER A 336 6.70 -13.58 9.09
CA SER A 336 7.79 -14.24 9.78
C SER A 336 7.85 -15.71 9.42
N ALA A 337 9.07 -16.20 9.23
CA ALA A 337 9.33 -17.64 9.21
C ALA A 337 9.55 -18.19 10.63
N GLU A 338 9.93 -17.33 11.57
CA GLU A 338 10.31 -17.71 12.93
C GLU A 338 9.13 -18.08 13.80
N THR A 339 8.01 -17.37 13.64
CA THR A 339 6.81 -17.56 14.47
C THR A 339 5.85 -18.61 13.92
N VAL A 340 6.22 -19.27 12.82
CA VAL A 340 5.42 -20.35 12.22
C VAL A 340 5.32 -21.52 13.19
N LYS A 341 4.09 -21.85 13.59
CA LYS A 341 3.84 -23.00 14.47
C LYS A 341 3.82 -24.28 13.63
N LEU A 342 4.19 -25.41 14.24
CA LEU A 342 4.09 -26.72 13.56
C LEU A 342 2.66 -27.01 13.07
N SER A 343 1.64 -26.53 13.78
CA SER A 343 0.23 -26.62 13.38
C SER A 343 -0.10 -25.88 12.08
N ASP A 344 0.70 -24.87 11.72
CA ASP A 344 0.48 -24.04 10.54
C ASP A 344 1.07 -24.68 9.28
N ILE A 345 1.83 -25.77 9.44
CA ILE A 345 2.51 -26.49 8.36
C ILE A 345 1.65 -27.66 7.91
N SER A 346 1.26 -27.67 6.63
CA SER A 346 0.51 -28.78 6.03
C SER A 346 1.27 -30.11 6.13
N VAL A 347 0.55 -31.23 6.28
CA VAL A 347 1.11 -32.59 6.30
C VAL A 347 2.00 -32.87 5.09
N TRP A 348 1.63 -32.37 3.90
CA TRP A 348 2.44 -32.45 2.68
C TRP A 348 3.83 -31.82 2.84
N ARG A 349 3.90 -30.60 3.41
CA ARG A 349 5.16 -29.89 3.67
C ARG A 349 5.99 -30.59 4.75
N ILE A 350 5.35 -31.09 5.82
CA ILE A 350 6.02 -31.92 6.83
C ILE A 350 6.68 -33.14 6.16
N GLY A 351 5.97 -33.80 5.24
CA GLY A 351 6.49 -34.92 4.45
C GLY A 351 7.71 -34.55 3.60
N ILE A 352 7.67 -33.43 2.88
CA ILE A 352 8.83 -32.94 2.09
C ILE A 352 10.00 -32.57 3.00
N MET A 353 9.76 -31.92 4.14
CA MET A 353 10.79 -31.55 5.10
C MET A 353 11.47 -32.80 5.69
N ALA A 354 10.67 -33.80 6.08
CA ALA A 354 11.18 -35.07 6.58
C ALA A 354 11.98 -35.82 5.50
N LEU A 355 11.50 -35.81 4.25
CA LEU A 355 12.22 -36.38 3.11
C LEU A 355 13.56 -35.67 2.89
N PHE A 356 13.58 -34.34 2.92
CA PHE A 356 14.79 -33.54 2.76
C PHE A 356 15.81 -33.84 3.87
N LEU A 357 15.39 -33.85 5.14
CA LEU A 357 16.26 -34.21 6.27
C LEU A 357 16.80 -35.64 6.13
N THR A 358 15.95 -36.59 5.74
CA THR A 358 16.36 -37.99 5.49
C THR A 358 17.41 -38.06 4.38
N MET A 359 17.26 -37.25 3.32
CA MET A 359 18.25 -37.14 2.25
C MET A 359 19.55 -36.52 2.75
N VAL A 360 19.52 -35.43 3.51
CA VAL A 360 20.73 -34.84 4.11
C VAL A 360 21.51 -35.90 4.91
N ILE A 361 20.82 -36.69 5.74
CA ILE A 361 21.44 -37.80 6.50
C ILE A 361 22.00 -38.87 5.54
N PHE A 362 21.22 -39.31 4.55
CA PHE A 362 21.63 -40.32 3.57
C PHE A 362 22.90 -39.93 2.80
N PHE A 363 23.03 -38.66 2.42
CA PHE A 363 24.20 -38.11 1.72
C PHE A 363 25.38 -37.80 2.67
N SER A 364 25.10 -37.58 3.97
CA SER A 364 26.11 -37.28 5.00
C SER A 364 26.71 -38.52 5.68
N ARG A 365 26.19 -39.73 5.42
CA ARG A 365 26.68 -41.00 6.02
C ARG A 365 28.14 -41.35 5.71
N SER A 366 28.76 -40.70 4.72
CA SER A 366 30.20 -40.83 4.44
C SER A 366 31.03 -40.00 5.43
N LYS A 367 32.20 -40.50 5.86
CA LYS A 367 33.10 -39.95 6.90
C LYS A 367 33.09 -38.40 7.00
N PRO A 368 32.32 -37.79 7.93
CA PRO A 368 32.12 -36.33 8.00
C PRO A 368 33.41 -35.57 8.38
N PHE A 369 34.36 -36.26 9.03
CA PHE A 369 35.67 -35.73 9.42
C PHE A 369 36.77 -35.94 8.37
N SER A 370 36.42 -36.23 7.12
CA SER A 370 37.39 -36.23 6.03
C SER A 370 37.90 -34.80 5.75
N PRO A 371 39.17 -34.61 5.34
CA PRO A 371 39.72 -33.29 5.04
C PRO A 371 38.84 -32.46 4.09
N ASP A 372 38.18 -33.13 3.14
CA ASP A 372 37.30 -32.51 2.15
C ASP A 372 35.99 -31.93 2.74
N ARG A 373 35.50 -32.50 3.84
CA ARG A 373 34.20 -32.18 4.44
C ARG A 373 34.29 -31.32 5.70
N VAL A 374 35.42 -31.36 6.41
CA VAL A 374 35.66 -30.58 7.63
C VAL A 374 35.36 -29.09 7.43
N PRO A 375 35.84 -28.40 6.36
CA PRO A 375 35.50 -26.99 6.14
C PRO A 375 33.99 -26.72 6.00
N LEU A 376 33.24 -27.65 5.39
CA LEU A 376 31.81 -27.50 5.11
C LEU A 376 30.99 -27.62 6.41
N PHE A 377 31.22 -28.69 7.19
CA PHE A 377 30.50 -28.91 8.44
C PHE A 377 30.86 -27.90 9.52
N TRP A 378 32.13 -27.47 9.61
CA TRP A 378 32.51 -26.36 10.48
C TRP A 378 31.87 -25.04 10.04
N GLY A 379 31.79 -24.81 8.72
CA GLY A 379 31.03 -23.72 8.09
C GLY A 379 29.60 -23.63 8.61
N LEU A 380 28.84 -24.72 8.44
CA LEU A 380 27.46 -24.79 8.91
C LEU A 380 27.33 -24.75 10.44
N GLY A 381 28.23 -25.41 11.16
CA GLY A 381 28.27 -25.40 12.62
C GLY A 381 28.48 -23.98 13.17
N TYR A 382 29.36 -23.19 12.56
CA TYR A 382 29.52 -21.78 12.86
C TYR A 382 28.23 -21.00 12.63
N SER A 383 27.57 -21.18 11.47
CA SER A 383 26.31 -20.52 11.19
C SER A 383 25.23 -20.89 12.22
N ILE A 384 25.12 -22.15 12.62
CA ILE A 384 24.19 -22.59 13.66
C ILE A 384 24.52 -21.95 15.02
N LEU A 385 25.77 -22.00 15.46
CA LEU A 385 26.20 -21.42 16.75
C LEU A 385 25.98 -19.91 16.81
N LEU A 386 26.30 -19.20 15.73
CA LEU A 386 26.06 -17.77 15.64
C LEU A 386 24.57 -17.47 15.79
N HIS A 387 23.71 -18.23 15.09
CA HIS A 387 22.27 -17.95 15.06
C HIS A 387 21.46 -18.56 16.21
N ILE A 388 22.10 -19.35 17.08
CA ILE A 388 21.55 -19.66 18.41
C ILE A 388 21.54 -18.41 19.29
N VAL A 389 22.53 -17.51 19.10
CA VAL A 389 22.69 -16.28 19.88
C VAL A 389 22.09 -15.06 19.18
N TYR A 390 22.18 -15.02 17.84
CA TYR A 390 21.79 -13.87 17.01
C TYR A 390 20.71 -14.19 15.99
N GLY A 391 19.80 -13.25 15.78
CA GLY A 391 18.86 -13.27 14.66
C GLY A 391 17.51 -13.89 15.00
N ASN A 392 16.47 -13.14 14.65
CA ASN A 392 15.07 -13.55 14.79
C ASN A 392 14.61 -14.17 13.44
N GLU A 393 14.75 -13.44 12.33
CA GLU A 393 14.39 -13.95 10.99
C GLU A 393 15.56 -14.63 10.26
N LEU A 394 15.79 -15.92 10.51
CA LEU A 394 16.96 -16.63 9.98
C LEU A 394 16.96 -16.80 8.46
N LEU A 395 15.79 -16.83 7.82
CA LEU A 395 15.69 -16.99 6.37
C LEU A 395 16.30 -15.81 5.59
N LEU A 396 16.29 -14.60 6.18
CA LEU A 396 16.95 -13.39 5.69
C LEU A 396 18.45 -13.59 5.46
N TYR A 397 19.08 -14.39 6.32
CA TYR A 397 20.51 -14.61 6.36
C TYR A 397 20.95 -15.83 5.53
N SER A 398 20.03 -16.49 4.83
CA SER A 398 20.30 -17.74 4.10
C SER A 398 21.45 -17.67 3.09
N GLY A 399 21.75 -16.49 2.53
CA GLY A 399 22.92 -16.26 1.68
C GLY A 399 24.25 -16.63 2.35
N HIS A 400 24.33 -16.58 3.69
CA HIS A 400 25.54 -16.85 4.46
C HIS A 400 25.89 -18.34 4.61
N TRP A 401 24.98 -19.26 4.30
CA TRP A 401 25.23 -20.71 4.44
C TRP A 401 24.59 -21.60 3.37
N LEU A 402 23.54 -21.14 2.68
CA LEU A 402 22.81 -21.96 1.70
C LEU A 402 23.70 -22.55 0.59
N PRO A 403 24.67 -21.80 0.00
CA PRO A 403 25.63 -22.40 -0.94
C PRO A 403 26.50 -23.50 -0.30
N VAL A 404 26.89 -23.32 0.97
CA VAL A 404 27.71 -24.29 1.72
C VAL A 404 26.92 -25.56 2.01
N LEU A 405 25.64 -25.43 2.37
CA LEU A 405 24.72 -26.56 2.55
C LEU A 405 24.61 -27.39 1.26
N TRP A 406 24.42 -26.73 0.11
CA TRP A 406 24.35 -27.43 -1.18
C TRP A 406 25.68 -28.06 -1.58
N LEU A 407 26.81 -27.44 -1.23
CA LEU A 407 28.14 -27.98 -1.50
C LEU A 407 28.42 -29.31 -0.79
N ILE A 408 27.75 -29.61 0.34
CA ILE A 408 27.87 -30.92 1.02
C ILE A 408 27.45 -32.07 0.10
N PHE A 409 26.36 -31.92 -0.65
CA PHE A 409 25.91 -32.95 -1.59
C PHE A 409 26.94 -33.21 -2.70
N ALA A 410 27.74 -32.22 -3.08
CA ALA A 410 28.80 -32.39 -4.07
C ALA A 410 29.94 -33.32 -3.59
N THR A 411 30.10 -33.49 -2.28
CA THR A 411 31.13 -34.36 -1.68
C THR A 411 30.68 -35.81 -1.47
N ALA A 412 29.41 -36.12 -1.75
CA ALA A 412 28.88 -37.47 -1.61
C ALA A 412 29.32 -38.40 -2.75
N ASP A 413 29.43 -39.69 -2.48
CA ASP A 413 29.81 -40.67 -3.51
C ASP A 413 28.74 -40.71 -4.60
N TYR A 414 29.21 -40.74 -5.85
CA TYR A 414 28.36 -40.74 -7.02
C TYR A 414 27.70 -42.11 -7.24
N SER A 415 26.37 -42.14 -7.41
CA SER A 415 25.64 -43.31 -7.91
C SER A 415 24.38 -42.89 -8.68
N ARG A 416 23.93 -43.70 -9.64
CA ARG A 416 22.70 -43.42 -10.41
C ARG A 416 21.47 -43.24 -9.50
N LEU A 417 21.39 -44.05 -8.44
CA LEU A 417 20.32 -43.94 -7.44
C LEU A 417 20.36 -42.59 -6.71
N ARG A 418 21.54 -42.12 -6.29
CA ARG A 418 21.71 -40.82 -5.62
C ARG A 418 21.37 -39.65 -6.54
N ILE A 419 21.70 -39.73 -7.83
CA ILE A 419 21.30 -38.75 -8.84
C ILE A 419 19.78 -38.67 -8.94
N LEU A 420 19.13 -39.82 -9.18
CA LEU A 420 17.68 -39.87 -9.31
C LEU A 420 16.99 -39.35 -8.04
N ALA A 421 17.45 -39.79 -6.86
CA ALA A 421 16.90 -39.36 -5.58
C ALA A 421 17.02 -37.84 -5.39
N LEU A 422 18.21 -37.26 -5.66
CA LEU A 422 18.42 -35.83 -5.50
C LEU A 422 17.61 -35.01 -6.53
N SER A 423 17.54 -35.46 -7.78
CA SER A 423 16.73 -34.82 -8.83
C SER A 423 15.23 -34.86 -8.52
N CYS A 424 14.69 -36.00 -8.08
CA CYS A 424 13.29 -36.12 -7.67
C CYS A 424 12.98 -35.21 -6.47
N MET A 425 13.88 -35.15 -5.49
CA MET A 425 13.75 -34.26 -4.33
C MET A 425 13.74 -32.79 -4.76
N ILE A 426 14.67 -32.37 -5.64
CA ILE A 426 14.71 -31.00 -6.15
C ILE A 426 13.42 -30.63 -6.89
N PHE A 427 12.87 -31.54 -7.70
CA PHE A 427 11.60 -31.31 -8.38
C PHE A 427 10.44 -31.10 -7.40
N LEU A 428 10.34 -31.95 -6.37
CA LEU A 428 9.32 -31.82 -5.33
C LEU A 428 9.46 -30.50 -4.55
N ILE A 429 10.70 -30.12 -4.20
CA ILE A 429 11.00 -28.86 -3.52
C ILE A 429 10.64 -27.68 -4.41
N ALA A 430 10.98 -27.71 -5.70
CA ALA A 430 10.66 -26.65 -6.64
C ALA A 430 9.14 -26.44 -6.79
N TYR A 431 8.37 -27.54 -6.88
CA TYR A 431 6.91 -27.49 -6.93
C TYR A 431 6.33 -26.88 -5.63
N ASN A 432 6.83 -27.30 -4.47
CA ASN A 432 6.43 -26.72 -3.19
C ASN A 432 6.78 -25.23 -3.09
N ASN A 433 8.01 -24.84 -3.46
CA ASN A 433 8.49 -23.47 -3.36
C ASN A 433 7.71 -22.53 -4.28
N ARG A 434 7.30 -22.98 -5.47
CA ARG A 434 6.36 -22.24 -6.34
C ARG A 434 5.05 -21.93 -5.61
N THR A 435 4.51 -22.92 -4.89
CA THR A 435 3.26 -22.77 -4.14
C THR A 435 3.44 -21.85 -2.94
N ALA A 436 4.50 -22.04 -2.15
CA ALA A 436 4.82 -21.18 -1.00
C ALA A 436 5.05 -19.72 -1.41
N PHE A 437 5.72 -19.48 -2.54
CA PHE A 437 5.93 -18.11 -3.05
C PHE A 437 4.63 -17.46 -3.53
N LYS A 438 3.73 -18.23 -4.15
CA LYS A 438 2.38 -17.75 -4.52
C LYS A 438 1.55 -17.39 -3.28
N GLU A 439 1.59 -18.23 -2.24
CA GLU A 439 0.94 -17.95 -0.96
C GLU A 439 1.50 -16.68 -0.31
N MET A 440 2.83 -16.54 -0.27
CA MET A 440 3.50 -15.35 0.24
C MET A 440 3.08 -14.10 -0.51
N TYR A 441 3.07 -14.13 -1.85
CA TYR A 441 2.60 -13.01 -2.68
C TYR A 441 1.14 -12.63 -2.39
N GLN A 442 0.26 -13.61 -2.19
CA GLN A 442 -1.14 -13.37 -1.82
C GLN A 442 -1.26 -12.76 -0.41
N GLN A 443 -0.54 -13.31 0.58
CA GLN A 443 -0.51 -12.78 1.95
C GLN A 443 0.00 -11.33 1.97
N MET A 444 1.06 -11.05 1.22
CA MET A 444 1.64 -9.73 1.07
C MET A 444 0.63 -8.73 0.51
N ASN A 445 -0.06 -9.05 -0.60
CA ASN A 445 -1.04 -8.14 -1.19
C ASN A 445 -2.21 -7.83 -0.24
N VAL A 446 -2.70 -8.83 0.48
CA VAL A 446 -3.75 -8.65 1.49
C VAL A 446 -3.24 -7.77 2.63
N ALA A 447 -2.04 -8.03 3.14
CA ALA A 447 -1.46 -7.26 4.24
C ALA A 447 -1.11 -5.82 3.86
N SER A 448 -0.65 -5.58 2.65
CA SER A 448 -0.46 -4.21 2.15
C SER A 448 -1.78 -3.45 2.15
N ALA A 449 -2.85 -4.06 1.62
CA ALA A 449 -4.17 -3.46 1.59
C ALA A 449 -4.76 -3.27 2.99
N TYR A 450 -4.39 -4.13 3.95
CA TYR A 450 -4.80 -4.04 5.34
C TYR A 450 -4.04 -2.95 6.10
N ALA A 451 -2.71 -2.88 5.98
CA ALA A 451 -1.88 -1.85 6.60
C ALA A 451 -2.18 -0.44 6.06
N SER A 452 -2.68 -0.33 4.83
CA SER A 452 -3.10 0.94 4.26
C SER A 452 -4.50 1.36 4.70
N LEU A 453 -5.25 0.53 5.44
CA LEU A 453 -6.56 0.91 5.96
C LEU A 453 -6.41 2.09 6.91
N GLN A 454 -7.01 3.19 6.51
CA GLN A 454 -7.12 4.38 7.32
C GLN A 454 -8.46 5.04 7.01
N ILE A 455 -9.12 5.61 8.01
CA ILE A 455 -10.44 6.20 7.88
C ILE A 455 -10.49 7.59 8.51
N PRO A 456 -10.99 8.61 7.79
CA PRO A 456 -11.35 9.88 8.41
C PRO A 456 -12.60 9.72 9.27
N VAL A 457 -12.61 10.38 10.42
CA VAL A 457 -13.73 10.43 11.35
C VAL A 457 -14.02 11.88 11.66
N GLY A 458 -15.10 12.40 11.09
CA GLY A 458 -15.57 13.76 11.34
C GLY A 458 -17.03 13.94 10.91
N LEU A 459 -17.55 15.14 11.16
CA LEU A 459 -18.86 15.58 10.68
C LEU A 459 -18.69 16.42 9.40
N PRO A 460 -19.70 16.50 8.53
CA PRO A 460 -19.74 17.51 7.47
C PRO A 460 -19.61 18.92 8.04
N LEU A 461 -19.18 19.87 7.21
CA LEU A 461 -19.00 21.29 7.55
C LEU A 461 -17.92 21.61 8.59
N GLN A 462 -17.15 20.61 9.05
CA GLN A 462 -15.98 20.84 9.88
C GLN A 462 -14.78 21.29 9.05
N HIS A 463 -13.90 22.06 9.71
CA HIS A 463 -12.59 22.40 9.16
C HIS A 463 -11.78 21.12 8.90
N GLU A 464 -10.98 21.09 7.84
CA GLU A 464 -10.18 19.90 7.48
C GLU A 464 -9.28 19.38 8.60
N PHE A 465 -8.59 20.29 9.32
CA PHE A 465 -7.78 19.92 10.47
C PHE A 465 -8.56 19.46 11.71
N GLN A 466 -9.88 19.70 11.75
CA GLN A 466 -10.78 19.29 12.83
C GLN A 466 -11.49 17.99 12.47
N ARG A 467 -10.69 17.00 12.11
CA ARG A 467 -11.12 15.63 11.78
C ARG A 467 -10.12 14.65 12.36
N ALA A 468 -10.64 13.60 12.99
CA ALA A 468 -9.82 12.51 13.45
C ALA A 468 -9.48 11.57 12.29
N TYR A 469 -8.42 10.81 12.47
CA TYR A 469 -7.99 9.83 11.49
C TYR A 469 -7.53 8.57 12.21
N VAL A 470 -8.11 7.42 11.86
CA VAL A 470 -7.90 6.13 12.54
C VAL A 470 -7.26 5.15 11.56
N ASP A 471 -6.21 4.44 11.97
CA ASP A 471 -5.57 3.41 11.16
C ASP A 471 -6.04 1.99 11.50
N TRP A 472 -5.59 1.02 10.70
CA TRP A 472 -5.88 -0.40 10.84
C TRP A 472 -5.64 -0.99 12.23
N ALA A 473 -4.74 -0.42 13.03
CA ALA A 473 -4.43 -0.91 14.38
C ALA A 473 -5.26 -0.21 15.47
N GLY A 474 -6.13 0.74 15.10
CA GLY A 474 -6.87 1.57 16.05
C GLY A 474 -6.06 2.75 16.58
N ASN A 475 -4.90 3.03 16.00
CA ASN A 475 -4.16 4.24 16.32
C ASN A 475 -4.87 5.42 15.67
N PHE A 476 -4.92 6.54 16.36
CA PHE A 476 -5.59 7.70 15.79
C PHE A 476 -4.93 9.01 16.18
N SER A 477 -5.19 10.03 15.38
CA SER A 477 -4.89 11.41 15.72
C SER A 477 -6.21 12.14 15.88
N PRO A 478 -6.48 12.80 17.02
CA PRO A 478 -7.74 13.52 17.22
C PRO A 478 -7.96 14.59 16.17
N GLY A 479 -6.91 15.29 15.75
CA GLY A 479 -6.94 16.27 14.66
C GLY A 479 -5.70 16.14 13.80
N ILE A 480 -5.75 16.66 12.58
CA ILE A 480 -4.59 16.64 11.69
C ILE A 480 -3.53 17.61 12.22
N GLY A 481 -2.27 17.16 12.29
CA GLY A 481 -1.17 17.95 12.87
C GLY A 481 -1.27 18.11 14.40
N SER A 482 -2.14 17.34 15.07
CA SER A 482 -2.21 17.30 16.53
C SER A 482 -1.34 16.17 17.09
N ASN A 483 -1.71 15.59 18.23
CA ASN A 483 -1.04 14.44 18.82
C ASN A 483 -1.49 13.13 18.15
N GLY A 484 -0.67 12.08 18.30
CA GLY A 484 -1.10 10.71 18.06
C GLY A 484 -1.50 10.02 19.36
N VAL A 485 -2.40 9.05 19.25
CA VAL A 485 -2.93 8.24 20.33
C VAL A 485 -2.89 6.78 19.90
N LEU A 486 -2.26 5.96 20.74
CA LEU A 486 -2.22 4.52 20.61
C LEU A 486 -3.00 3.87 21.75
N LEU A 487 -3.82 2.88 21.41
CA LEU A 487 -4.60 2.13 22.39
C LEU A 487 -4.33 0.65 22.28
N SER A 488 -3.96 0.04 23.40
CA SER A 488 -3.71 -1.39 23.48
C SER A 488 -4.34 -1.96 24.75
N VAL A 489 -4.75 -3.22 24.63
CA VAL A 489 -5.24 -4.03 25.74
C VAL A 489 -4.33 -5.23 25.85
N PHE A 490 -3.90 -5.53 27.07
CA PHE A 490 -2.99 -6.62 27.39
C PHE A 490 -3.63 -7.57 28.39
N ASP A 491 -3.73 -8.84 28.03
CA ASP A 491 -4.11 -9.93 28.95
C ASP A 491 -2.88 -10.35 29.75
N VAL A 492 -2.91 -10.09 31.06
CA VAL A 492 -1.77 -10.36 31.97
C VAL A 492 -1.55 -11.86 32.15
N ASP A 493 -2.61 -12.66 32.10
CA ASP A 493 -2.50 -14.09 32.33
C ASP A 493 -2.04 -14.80 31.04
N ALA A 494 -2.49 -14.33 29.88
CA ALA A 494 -2.07 -14.86 28.58
C ALA A 494 -0.77 -14.26 28.04
N GLN A 495 -0.26 -13.18 28.65
CA GLN A 495 0.90 -12.41 28.17
C GLN A 495 0.76 -11.98 26.69
N SER A 496 -0.42 -11.50 26.31
CA SER A 496 -0.74 -11.17 24.92
C SER A 496 -1.48 -9.84 24.81
N SER A 497 -1.08 -9.03 23.83
CA SER A 497 -1.74 -7.78 23.46
C SER A 497 -2.80 -8.02 22.37
N ASN A 498 -3.83 -7.18 22.33
CA ASN A 498 -4.75 -7.16 21.20
C ASN A 498 -4.08 -6.81 19.86
N LEU A 499 -2.91 -6.15 19.88
CA LEU A 499 -2.12 -5.90 18.68
C LEU A 499 -1.69 -7.20 17.99
N SER A 500 -1.43 -8.28 18.73
CA SER A 500 -1.09 -9.58 18.15
C SER A 500 -2.23 -10.06 17.23
N SER A 501 -3.49 -9.97 17.67
CA SER A 501 -4.65 -10.34 16.84
C SER A 501 -4.85 -9.41 15.63
N LEU A 502 -4.52 -8.12 15.77
CA LEU A 502 -4.59 -7.15 14.68
C LEU A 502 -3.55 -7.47 13.59
N VAL A 503 -2.31 -7.74 13.98
CA VAL A 503 -1.21 -8.09 13.06
C VAL A 503 -1.46 -9.44 12.38
N GLU A 504 -2.00 -10.41 13.12
CA GLU A 504 -2.39 -11.72 12.59
C GLU A 504 -3.63 -11.68 11.68
N HIS A 505 -4.21 -10.50 11.43
CA HIS A 505 -5.43 -10.31 10.64
C HIS A 505 -6.64 -11.12 11.19
N ARG A 506 -6.68 -11.33 12.51
CA ARG A 506 -7.83 -11.95 13.21
C ARG A 506 -8.87 -10.92 13.63
N ALA A 507 -8.55 -9.63 13.53
CA ALA A 507 -9.47 -8.55 13.84
C ALA A 507 -10.49 -8.28 12.71
N THR A 508 -11.62 -7.67 13.06
CA THR A 508 -12.62 -7.21 12.10
C THR A 508 -12.75 -5.69 12.09
N HIS A 509 -12.81 -5.11 10.89
CA HIS A 509 -12.99 -3.67 10.67
C HIS A 509 -14.35 -3.45 10.04
N THR A 510 -15.21 -2.73 10.74
CA THR A 510 -16.60 -2.50 10.31
C THR A 510 -17.03 -1.07 10.59
N LEU A 511 -18.19 -0.70 10.06
CA LEU A 511 -18.88 0.56 10.36
C LEU A 511 -20.06 0.30 11.30
N LEU A 512 -20.33 1.19 12.25
CA LEU A 512 -21.53 1.10 13.10
C LEU A 512 -22.78 1.41 12.27
N ARG A 513 -23.62 0.41 11.99
CA ARG A 513 -24.88 0.60 11.24
C ARG A 513 -24.68 1.40 9.94
N GLU A 514 -23.64 1.05 9.19
CA GLU A 514 -23.29 1.69 7.92
C GLU A 514 -22.93 3.20 8.03
N LEU A 515 -22.86 3.76 9.24
CA LEU A 515 -22.42 5.13 9.52
C LEU A 515 -20.89 5.18 9.57
N PRO A 516 -20.26 6.34 9.32
CA PRO A 516 -18.80 6.51 9.32
C PRO A 516 -18.22 6.59 10.74
N ILE A 517 -18.68 5.68 11.59
CA ILE A 517 -18.20 5.40 12.94
C ILE A 517 -17.45 4.07 12.82
N PRO A 518 -16.11 4.11 12.70
CA PRO A 518 -15.34 2.88 12.58
C PRO A 518 -15.41 2.08 13.87
N ILE A 519 -15.44 0.76 13.70
CA ILE A 519 -15.34 -0.23 14.76
C ILE A 519 -14.20 -1.18 14.41
N ILE A 520 -13.32 -1.39 15.37
CA ILE A 520 -12.32 -2.47 15.33
C ILE A 520 -12.65 -3.44 16.44
N ARG A 521 -12.83 -4.72 16.10
CA ARG A 521 -12.93 -5.82 17.08
C ARG A 521 -11.67 -6.66 16.98
N SER A 522 -11.01 -6.84 18.11
CA SER A 522 -9.74 -7.55 18.26
C SER A 522 -9.76 -8.40 19.53
N GLU A 523 -8.73 -9.20 19.76
CA GLU A 523 -8.63 -10.12 20.90
C GLU A 523 -7.29 -9.97 21.61
N ALA A 524 -7.31 -9.77 22.92
CA ALA A 524 -6.13 -9.92 23.79
C ALA A 524 -6.32 -11.20 24.62
N GLY A 525 -5.60 -12.28 24.28
CA GLY A 525 -5.86 -13.58 24.91
C GLY A 525 -7.30 -14.05 24.68
N SER A 526 -8.07 -14.22 25.76
CA SER A 526 -9.51 -14.55 25.69
C SER A 526 -10.46 -13.35 25.83
N VAL A 527 -9.91 -12.13 25.90
CA VAL A 527 -10.70 -10.90 26.04
C VAL A 527 -10.98 -10.28 24.68
N LEU A 528 -12.27 -10.09 24.40
CA LEU A 528 -12.76 -9.36 23.24
C LEU A 528 -12.61 -7.85 23.50
N VAL A 529 -11.99 -7.17 22.56
CA VAL A 529 -11.72 -5.73 22.60
C VAL A 529 -12.43 -5.08 21.42
N GLU A 530 -13.45 -4.26 21.69
CA GLU A 530 -14.12 -3.43 20.69
C GLU A 530 -13.74 -1.97 20.91
N GLN A 531 -13.14 -1.36 19.89
CA GLN A 531 -12.85 0.07 19.84
C GLN A 531 -13.80 0.75 18.86
N SER A 532 -14.32 1.92 19.20
CA SER A 532 -15.25 2.69 18.34
C SER A 532 -14.98 4.19 18.44
N TRP A 533 -15.05 4.91 17.31
CA TRP A 533 -14.78 6.35 17.24
C TRP A 533 -16.00 7.12 16.73
N TYR A 534 -16.58 7.93 17.62
CA TYR A 534 -17.76 8.73 17.35
C TYR A 534 -17.34 10.18 17.03
N PRO A 535 -17.62 10.69 15.82
CA PRO A 535 -17.31 12.07 15.48
C PRO A 535 -18.23 13.02 16.27
N LEU A 536 -17.65 14.08 16.82
CA LEU A 536 -18.34 15.16 17.51
C LEU A 536 -17.99 16.50 16.86
N SER A 537 -18.78 17.53 17.16
CA SER A 537 -18.54 18.90 16.67
C SER A 537 -17.22 19.47 17.19
N ASP A 538 -16.81 19.09 18.39
CA ASP A 538 -15.65 19.61 19.13
C ASP A 538 -14.50 18.59 19.25
N GLY A 539 -14.61 17.41 18.67
CA GLY A 539 -13.57 16.38 18.74
C GLY A 539 -14.02 15.00 18.28
N VAL A 540 -13.36 13.98 18.83
CA VAL A 540 -13.74 12.57 18.68
C VAL A 540 -13.93 11.92 20.04
N LEU A 541 -15.00 11.15 20.19
CA LEU A 541 -15.26 10.32 21.37
C LEU A 541 -14.89 8.87 21.06
N VAL A 542 -14.04 8.28 21.88
CA VAL A 542 -13.57 6.91 21.73
C VAL A 542 -14.18 6.04 22.82
N ARG A 543 -14.73 4.91 22.41
CA ARG A 543 -15.23 3.86 23.30
C ARG A 543 -14.32 2.65 23.20
N VAL A 544 -13.85 2.17 24.35
CA VAL A 544 -13.19 0.86 24.47
C VAL A 544 -14.09 -0.03 25.30
N ARG A 545 -14.68 -1.03 24.67
CA ARG A 545 -15.50 -2.05 25.33
C ARG A 545 -14.69 -3.34 25.43
N LEU A 546 -14.61 -3.85 26.65
CA LEU A 546 -13.94 -5.10 26.98
C LEU A 546 -15.00 -6.09 27.45
N GLY A 547 -14.95 -7.29 26.90
CA GLY A 547 -15.83 -8.39 27.29
C GLY A 547 -15.12 -9.73 27.17
N ARG A 548 -15.75 -10.78 27.69
CA ARG A 548 -15.22 -12.14 27.64
C ARG A 548 -16.17 -13.07 26.92
N GLY A 549 -15.60 -13.84 25.99
CA GLY A 549 -16.32 -14.87 25.23
C GLY A 549 -16.05 -16.30 25.70
N ASP A 550 -15.18 -16.50 26.69
CA ASP A 550 -14.78 -17.82 27.17
C ASP A 550 -15.71 -18.36 28.27
N ALA A 551 -15.85 -19.70 28.32
CA ALA A 551 -16.69 -20.38 29.32
C ALA A 551 -16.00 -20.56 30.69
N SER A 552 -14.76 -20.09 30.85
CA SER A 552 -13.95 -20.28 32.06
C SER A 552 -14.36 -19.32 33.18
N LYS A 553 -14.77 -19.86 34.34
CA LYS A 553 -15.20 -19.07 35.52
C LYS A 553 -14.11 -18.22 36.18
N GLU A 554 -12.83 -18.41 35.85
CA GLU A 554 -11.72 -17.66 36.46
C GLU A 554 -11.74 -16.19 36.04
N ARG A 555 -11.45 -15.25 36.95
CA ARG A 555 -11.37 -13.81 36.63
C ARG A 555 -10.06 -13.51 35.90
N LYS A 556 -10.11 -12.66 34.86
CA LYS A 556 -8.93 -12.26 34.08
C LYS A 556 -8.41 -10.89 34.50
N LYS A 557 -7.09 -10.78 34.64
CA LYS A 557 -6.41 -9.50 34.90
C LYS A 557 -6.01 -8.85 33.57
N ILE A 558 -6.55 -7.67 33.31
CA ILE A 558 -6.36 -6.96 32.05
C ILE A 558 -5.72 -5.61 32.33
N ARG A 559 -4.85 -5.18 31.42
CA ARG A 559 -4.35 -3.81 31.39
C ARG A 559 -4.80 -3.11 30.13
N VAL A 560 -5.39 -1.93 30.28
CA VAL A 560 -5.65 -1.02 29.16
C VAL A 560 -4.58 0.04 29.18
N TYR A 561 -4.01 0.34 28.03
CA TYR A 561 -2.95 1.31 27.86
C TYR A 561 -3.36 2.37 26.85
N LEU A 562 -3.06 3.63 27.16
CA LEU A 562 -3.19 4.76 26.25
C LEU A 562 -1.84 5.47 26.14
N LEU A 563 -1.22 5.41 24.97
CA LEU A 563 0.03 6.10 24.67
C LEU A 563 -0.25 7.36 23.84
N VAL A 564 0.11 8.52 24.39
CA VAL A 564 -0.05 9.83 23.75
C VAL A 564 1.34 10.37 23.39
N GLY A 565 1.51 10.83 22.16
CA GLY A 565 2.79 11.39 21.70
C GLY A 565 2.72 12.01 20.31
N ASN A 566 3.88 12.08 19.64
CA ASN A 566 4.04 12.66 18.31
C ASN A 566 3.96 11.62 17.17
N ARG A 567 3.51 10.39 17.46
CA ARG A 567 3.27 9.32 16.48
C ARG A 567 1.81 8.94 16.42
N GLY A 568 1.22 9.09 15.24
CA GLY A 568 -0.15 8.76 14.90
C GLY A 568 -0.35 8.93 13.40
N PRO A 569 -1.49 8.49 12.85
CA PRO A 569 -1.65 8.43 11.40
C PRO A 569 -1.71 9.83 10.76
N THR A 570 -2.09 10.89 11.48
CA THR A 570 -2.02 12.29 11.00
C THR A 570 -1.39 13.24 12.03
N SER A 571 -0.53 12.75 12.93
CA SER A 571 0.07 13.58 13.98
C SER A 571 1.18 14.49 13.46
N SER A 572 1.48 15.55 14.19
CA SER A 572 2.67 16.37 13.95
C SER A 572 3.93 15.72 14.53
N ALA A 573 5.09 15.94 13.90
CA ALA A 573 6.38 15.57 14.48
C ALA A 573 6.83 16.57 15.56
N TYR A 574 6.14 17.72 15.69
CA TYR A 574 6.44 18.75 16.67
C TYR A 574 6.36 18.20 18.09
N ARG A 575 7.38 18.53 18.90
CA ARG A 575 7.50 18.03 20.28
C ARG A 575 6.63 18.86 21.21
N ARG A 576 5.49 18.29 21.61
CA ARG A 576 4.60 18.85 22.64
C ARG A 576 4.99 18.34 24.02
N ARG A 577 4.54 19.03 25.06
CA ARG A 577 4.68 18.59 26.45
C ARG A 577 3.36 18.06 26.96
N TYR A 578 3.35 16.84 27.47
CA TYR A 578 2.14 16.21 28.03
C TYR A 578 2.24 16.10 29.55
N GLN A 579 1.12 16.32 30.23
CA GLN A 579 0.98 16.12 31.67
C GLN A 579 -0.40 15.56 32.00
N TRP A 580 -0.49 14.71 33.01
CA TRP A 580 -1.76 14.24 33.56
C TRP A 580 -2.28 15.21 34.63
N ASP A 581 -3.52 15.67 34.48
CA ASP A 581 -4.27 16.43 35.49
C ASP A 581 -5.24 15.48 36.19
N ALA A 582 -4.90 15.09 37.42
CA ALA A 582 -5.68 14.15 38.22
C ALA A 582 -7.04 14.74 38.68
N VAL A 583 -7.13 16.06 38.85
CA VAL A 583 -8.35 16.73 39.32
C VAL A 583 -9.40 16.74 38.21
N ARG A 584 -8.96 17.07 36.98
CA ARG A 584 -9.84 17.12 35.81
C ARG A 584 -9.95 15.78 35.08
N GLN A 585 -9.14 14.80 35.46
CA GLN A 585 -9.03 13.48 34.80
C GLN A 585 -8.76 13.62 33.29
N CYS A 586 -7.75 14.43 32.95
CA CYS A 586 -7.41 14.70 31.57
C CYS A 586 -5.89 14.77 31.32
N VAL A 587 -5.52 14.48 30.08
CA VAL A 587 -4.20 14.77 29.54
C VAL A 587 -4.20 16.22 29.07
N MET A 588 -3.27 17.01 29.59
CA MET A 588 -3.02 18.37 29.16
C MET A 588 -1.80 18.41 28.24
N SER A 589 -1.85 19.26 27.21
CA SER A 589 -0.71 19.60 26.36
C SER A 589 -0.65 21.12 26.19
N ASP A 590 0.47 21.74 26.54
CA ASP A 590 0.68 23.19 26.41
C ASP A 590 -0.51 24.03 26.95
N SER A 591 -1.00 23.67 28.14
CA SER A 591 -2.17 24.29 28.82
C SER A 591 -3.54 24.04 28.19
N GLN A 592 -3.63 23.25 27.12
CA GLN A 592 -4.90 22.82 26.49
C GLN A 592 -5.23 21.36 26.86
N ILE A 593 -6.51 21.02 26.87
CA ILE A 593 -6.97 19.64 27.16
C ILE A 593 -6.79 18.79 25.91
N ALA A 594 -5.87 17.84 25.90
CA ALA A 594 -5.68 16.92 24.78
C ALA A 594 -6.68 15.74 24.80
N ILE A 595 -6.94 15.16 25.98
CA ILE A 595 -7.82 13.99 26.15
C ILE A 595 -8.50 14.06 27.52
N ARG A 596 -9.82 13.93 27.58
CA ARG A 596 -10.59 13.73 28.83
C ARG A 596 -10.90 12.24 28.99
N CYS A 597 -10.65 11.67 30.17
CA CYS A 597 -10.92 10.27 30.47
C CYS A 597 -12.14 10.14 31.39
N SER A 598 -12.97 9.12 31.18
CA SER A 598 -14.11 8.85 32.08
C SER A 598 -13.71 8.20 33.40
N VAL A 599 -12.53 7.56 33.43
CA VAL A 599 -11.98 6.87 34.60
C VAL A 599 -10.53 7.30 34.77
N SER A 600 -10.11 7.57 36.01
CA SER A 600 -8.70 7.86 36.31
C SER A 600 -7.83 6.63 36.01
N PRO A 601 -6.65 6.79 35.40
CA PRO A 601 -5.67 5.72 35.28
C PRO A 601 -5.12 5.35 36.65
N ASP A 602 -4.73 4.09 36.80
CA ASP A 602 -4.05 3.56 37.99
C ASP A 602 -2.58 3.98 38.02
N PHE A 603 -1.98 4.22 36.85
CA PHE A 603 -0.62 4.75 36.74
C PHE A 603 -0.40 5.58 35.49
N VAL A 604 0.60 6.46 35.56
CA VAL A 604 1.02 7.35 34.47
C VAL A 604 2.53 7.34 34.37
N LEU A 605 3.05 7.14 33.16
CA LEU A 605 4.48 7.07 32.88
C LEU A 605 4.86 8.10 31.81
N TYR A 606 6.07 8.64 31.94
CA TYR A 606 6.61 9.67 31.05
C TYR A 606 7.96 9.21 30.51
N HIS A 607 8.17 9.37 29.20
CA HIS A 607 9.46 9.09 28.58
C HIS A 607 9.68 9.92 27.29
N PRO A 608 10.89 10.46 27.04
CA PRO A 608 11.17 11.21 25.81
C PRO A 608 11.18 10.32 24.55
N ASP A 609 11.59 9.05 24.69
CA ASP A 609 11.50 8.07 23.61
C ASP A 609 10.15 7.33 23.65
N TYR A 610 9.36 7.52 22.59
CA TYR A 610 8.08 6.85 22.37
C TYR A 610 8.20 5.33 22.37
N ARG A 611 9.29 4.78 21.81
CA ARG A 611 9.47 3.34 21.62
C ARG A 611 9.52 2.57 22.94
N ILE A 612 10.11 3.16 23.97
CA ILE A 612 10.18 2.54 25.30
C ILE A 612 8.77 2.37 25.89
N LEU A 613 7.92 3.40 25.79
CA LEU A 613 6.53 3.32 26.26
C LEU A 613 5.69 2.35 25.42
N PHE A 614 5.93 2.30 24.11
CA PHE A 614 5.27 1.35 23.22
C PHE A 614 5.63 -0.11 23.56
N ASN A 615 6.90 -0.40 23.85
CA ASN A 615 7.31 -1.75 24.24
C ASN A 615 6.70 -2.18 25.59
N ILE A 616 6.59 -1.26 26.56
CA ILE A 616 5.85 -1.50 27.82
C ILE A 616 4.39 -1.86 27.54
N MET A 617 3.77 -1.19 26.58
CA MET A 617 2.38 -1.44 26.18
C MET A 617 2.20 -2.82 25.51
N LEU A 618 3.21 -3.31 24.79
CA LEU A 618 3.18 -4.63 24.14
C LEU A 618 3.51 -5.79 25.06
N GLU A 619 4.54 -5.65 25.89
CA GLU A 619 5.05 -6.73 26.76
C GLU A 619 4.36 -6.77 28.13
N GLY A 620 3.61 -5.72 28.47
CA GLY A 620 3.03 -5.54 29.77
C GLY A 620 4.03 -5.08 30.84
N LYS A 621 3.50 -4.60 31.97
CA LYS A 621 4.24 -3.94 33.06
C LYS A 621 5.43 -4.73 33.65
N GLY A 622 5.52 -6.04 33.44
CA GLY A 622 6.54 -6.91 34.06
C GLY A 622 8.00 -6.53 33.73
N ASN A 623 8.25 -5.83 32.61
CA ASN A 623 9.57 -5.36 32.21
C ASN A 623 9.92 -3.92 32.65
N LEU A 624 8.98 -3.16 33.25
CA LEU A 624 9.28 -1.80 33.75
C LEU A 624 10.40 -1.79 34.79
N GLU A 625 10.44 -2.79 35.68
CA GLU A 625 11.50 -2.91 36.69
C GLU A 625 12.86 -3.30 36.09
N ARG A 626 12.88 -4.03 34.97
CA ARG A 626 14.11 -4.33 34.21
C ARG A 626 14.59 -3.10 33.43
N GLN A 627 13.71 -2.46 32.66
CA GLN A 627 14.06 -1.28 31.87
C GLN A 627 14.43 -0.09 32.75
N ALA A 628 13.77 0.13 33.89
CA ALA A 628 14.15 1.18 34.84
C ALA A 628 15.56 0.98 35.44
N ARG A 629 16.07 -0.26 35.48
CA ARG A 629 17.47 -0.55 35.87
C ARG A 629 18.46 -0.30 34.73
N ASP A 630 18.04 -0.51 33.48
CA ASP A 630 18.92 -0.42 32.29
C ASP A 630 18.93 0.98 31.64
N THR A 631 17.87 1.79 31.80
CA THR A 631 17.83 3.15 31.27
C THR A 631 18.46 4.16 32.22
N LYS A 632 19.42 4.97 31.74
CA LYS A 632 20.05 6.08 32.50
C LYS A 632 19.06 7.18 32.94
N THR A 633 17.83 7.17 32.45
CA THR A 633 16.79 8.16 32.76
C THR A 633 15.63 7.46 33.47
N PRO A 634 15.38 7.73 34.76
CA PRO A 634 14.28 7.12 35.48
C PRO A 634 12.92 7.55 34.91
N PHE A 635 11.90 6.72 35.04
CA PHE A 635 10.50 7.12 34.88
C PHE A 635 10.16 8.15 35.98
N ARG A 636 10.31 9.45 35.67
CA ARG A 636 10.24 10.55 36.65
C ARG A 636 8.80 10.98 36.95
N SER A 637 8.62 11.62 38.10
CA SER A 637 7.60 12.66 38.29
C SER A 637 7.88 13.81 37.31
N ILE A 638 6.96 14.03 36.36
CA ILE A 638 6.92 15.08 35.32
C ILE A 638 8.32 15.62 34.90
N PRO A 639 9.07 14.91 34.03
CA PRO A 639 10.33 15.46 33.52
C PRO A 639 10.08 16.73 32.69
N ASN A 640 11.00 17.70 32.74
CA ASN A 640 10.99 18.92 31.91
C ASN A 640 10.89 18.63 30.38
N ASN A 641 11.23 17.40 29.97
CA ASN A 641 11.22 16.93 28.57
C ASN A 641 10.17 15.83 28.31
N ALA A 642 9.03 15.82 29.03
CA ALA A 642 7.95 14.84 28.85
C ALA A 642 7.20 14.99 27.51
N THR A 643 7.78 14.46 26.43
CA THR A 643 7.20 14.53 25.08
C THR A 643 6.24 13.39 24.74
N ASN A 644 6.16 12.35 25.58
CA ASN A 644 5.21 11.26 25.45
C ASN A 644 4.72 10.82 26.83
N LEU A 645 3.50 10.30 26.88
CA LEU A 645 2.77 9.92 28.07
C LEU A 645 2.10 8.56 27.86
N LEU A 646 2.29 7.63 28.79
CA LEU A 646 1.56 6.36 28.84
C LEU A 646 0.66 6.34 30.06
N LEU A 647 -0.64 6.20 29.87
CA LEU A 647 -1.61 5.96 30.93
C LEU A 647 -1.96 4.47 30.95
N GLY A 648 -2.16 3.91 32.15
CA GLY A 648 -2.55 2.52 32.32
C GLY A 648 -3.67 2.33 33.33
N TRP A 649 -4.62 1.46 32.99
CA TRP A 649 -5.70 1.00 33.86
C TRP A 649 -5.55 -0.50 34.11
N GLU A 650 -5.59 -0.92 35.37
CA GLU A 650 -5.57 -2.31 35.80
C GLU A 650 -7.00 -2.76 36.14
N LEU A 651 -7.55 -3.63 35.29
CA LEU A 651 -8.93 -4.09 35.37
C LEU A 651 -8.99 -5.58 35.66
N ILE A 652 -10.07 -5.99 36.33
CA ILE A 652 -10.43 -7.39 36.52
C ILE A 652 -11.78 -7.60 35.85
N ILE A 653 -11.88 -8.62 34.99
CA ILE A 653 -13.09 -8.92 34.22
C ILE A 653 -13.56 -10.35 34.49
N ALA A 654 -14.78 -10.48 35.03
CA ALA A 654 -15.47 -11.76 35.19
C ALA A 654 -16.19 -12.19 33.89
N VAL A 655 -16.58 -13.46 33.79
CA VAL A 655 -17.38 -13.95 32.66
C VAL A 655 -18.74 -13.25 32.63
N GLY A 656 -19.15 -12.79 31.45
CA GLY A 656 -20.41 -12.05 31.25
C GLY A 656 -20.38 -10.60 31.78
N GLU A 657 -19.30 -10.17 32.43
CA GLU A 657 -19.08 -8.79 32.80
C GLU A 657 -18.48 -8.02 31.62
N GLU A 658 -18.92 -6.77 31.45
CA GLU A 658 -18.36 -5.85 30.47
C GLU A 658 -17.78 -4.62 31.17
N LYS A 659 -16.63 -4.16 30.69
CA LYS A 659 -16.01 -2.90 31.12
C LYS A 659 -15.96 -1.96 29.93
N ILE A 660 -16.29 -0.69 30.17
CA ILE A 660 -16.25 0.35 29.15
C ILE A 660 -15.38 1.50 29.64
N LEU A 661 -14.42 1.91 28.82
CA LEU A 661 -13.65 3.13 29.01
C LEU A 661 -14.02 4.13 27.92
N TRP A 662 -14.30 5.36 28.31
CA TRP A 662 -14.60 6.46 27.39
C TRP A 662 -13.51 7.52 27.42
N LEU A 663 -13.14 7.98 26.24
CA LEU A 663 -12.15 9.04 26.04
C LEU A 663 -12.73 10.09 25.12
N HIS A 664 -12.75 11.36 25.55
CA HIS A 664 -13.12 12.46 24.68
C HIS A 664 -11.86 13.24 24.29
N CYS A 665 -11.53 13.26 23.00
CA CYS A 665 -10.35 13.92 22.45
C CYS A 665 -10.77 15.17 21.66
N PRO A 666 -10.78 16.36 22.27
CA PRO A 666 -11.23 17.57 21.61
C PRO A 666 -10.22 18.13 20.59
N TYR A 667 -10.69 18.94 19.64
CA TYR A 667 -9.87 19.66 18.65
C TYR A 667 -9.16 20.91 19.23
N SER A 668 -8.78 20.86 20.51
CA SER A 668 -8.19 21.99 21.25
C SER A 668 -6.73 22.25 20.92
N LEU A 669 -6.02 21.25 20.39
CA LEU A 669 -4.60 21.38 20.06
C LEU A 669 -4.46 21.96 18.65
N PRO A 670 -3.61 22.99 18.46
CA PRO A 670 -3.42 23.59 17.15
C PRO A 670 -2.79 22.59 16.17
N ALA A 671 -3.22 22.60 14.92
CA ALA A 671 -2.64 21.81 13.84
C ALA A 671 -1.27 22.39 13.44
N LEU A 672 -0.17 21.70 13.76
CA LEU A 672 1.21 22.19 13.55
C LEU A 672 2.02 21.32 12.59
N SER A 673 2.91 21.93 11.81
CA SER A 673 3.95 21.23 11.05
C SER A 673 5.03 20.63 11.97
N SER A 674 5.97 19.86 11.43
CA SER A 674 7.15 19.38 12.15
C SER A 674 7.99 20.49 12.79
N GLU A 675 7.95 21.70 12.23
CA GLU A 675 8.68 22.88 12.69
C GLU A 675 7.88 23.70 13.71
N GLY A 676 6.63 23.32 14.02
CA GLY A 676 5.77 24.04 14.95
C GLY A 676 5.00 25.21 14.33
N VAL A 677 5.00 25.34 13.01
CA VAL A 677 4.24 26.37 12.29
C VAL A 677 2.81 25.88 12.07
N PRO A 678 1.77 26.71 12.32
CA PRO A 678 0.38 26.32 12.07
C PRO A 678 0.14 25.90 10.61
N LEU A 679 -0.45 24.72 10.40
CA LEU A 679 -0.62 24.14 9.07
C LEU A 679 -1.46 25.02 8.14
N TYR A 680 -2.51 25.66 8.65
CA TYR A 680 -3.37 26.56 7.86
C TYR A 680 -2.58 27.71 7.23
N GLN A 681 -1.50 28.18 7.85
CA GLN A 681 -0.64 29.24 7.29
C GLN A 681 0.21 28.71 6.13
N ILE A 682 0.71 27.47 6.25
CA ILE A 682 1.55 26.84 5.23
C ILE A 682 0.75 26.55 3.96
N VAL A 683 -0.49 26.09 4.12
CA VAL A 683 -1.37 25.73 2.99
C VAL A 683 -2.35 26.85 2.60
N ASN A 684 -2.18 28.05 3.15
CA ASN A 684 -2.98 29.25 2.86
C ASN A 684 -4.51 29.02 2.98
N LEU A 685 -4.93 28.53 4.15
CA LEU A 685 -6.32 28.30 4.50
C LEU A 685 -6.77 29.20 5.64
N SER A 686 -8.08 29.41 5.74
CA SER A 686 -8.69 30.02 6.91
C SER A 686 -8.32 29.24 8.18
N PRO A 687 -8.11 29.91 9.33
CA PRO A 687 -7.86 29.21 10.57
C PRO A 687 -9.08 28.40 11.00
N PRO A 688 -8.90 27.21 11.62
CA PRO A 688 -9.99 26.46 12.23
C PRO A 688 -10.62 27.28 13.36
N ALA A 689 -11.94 27.12 13.56
CA ALA A 689 -12.63 27.77 14.67
C ALA A 689 -12.10 27.25 16.02
N ASP A 690 -11.94 28.15 16.98
CA ASP A 690 -11.52 27.76 18.33
C ASP A 690 -12.57 26.86 18.98
N THR A 691 -12.16 25.65 19.36
CA THR A 691 -13.01 24.76 20.16
C THR A 691 -12.70 24.97 21.63
N HIS A 692 -13.74 25.24 22.43
CA HIS A 692 -13.64 25.33 23.87
C HIS A 692 -14.24 24.08 24.52
N PRO A 693 -13.47 22.99 24.68
CA PRO A 693 -14.00 21.78 25.29
C PRO A 693 -14.39 22.03 26.76
N PRO A 694 -15.35 21.25 27.31
CA PRO A 694 -15.70 21.33 28.72
C PRO A 694 -14.47 21.12 29.60
N LYS A 695 -14.28 22.02 30.58
CA LYS A 695 -13.18 21.93 31.56
C LYS A 695 -13.42 20.89 32.66
N SER A 696 -14.63 20.32 32.72
CA SER A 696 -15.04 19.29 33.68
C SER A 696 -14.54 17.89 33.30
N ARG A 697 -14.48 16.99 34.29
CA ARG A 697 -14.25 15.55 34.03
C ARG A 697 -15.31 14.99 33.09
N LEU A 698 -14.96 14.01 32.27
CA LEU A 698 -15.92 13.28 31.44
C LEU A 698 -16.68 12.30 32.31
N THR A 699 -18.01 12.37 32.37
CA THR A 699 -18.82 11.33 33.03
C THR A 699 -19.26 10.28 32.02
N GLU A 700 -19.55 9.06 32.50
CA GLU A 700 -20.09 8.00 31.63
C GLU A 700 -21.42 8.40 31.00
N SER A 701 -22.30 9.07 31.77
CA SER A 701 -23.57 9.58 31.26
C SER A 701 -23.40 10.64 30.16
N GLU A 702 -22.42 11.55 30.31
CA GLU A 702 -22.05 12.53 29.28
C GLU A 702 -21.56 11.80 28.02
N ALA A 703 -20.66 10.83 28.17
CA ALA A 703 -20.12 10.06 27.05
C ALA A 703 -21.20 9.30 26.26
N ILE A 704 -22.13 8.63 26.96
CA ILE A 704 -23.26 7.93 26.32
C ILE A 704 -24.14 8.91 25.55
N SER A 705 -24.45 10.07 26.12
CA SER A 705 -25.24 11.13 25.47
C SER A 705 -24.55 11.65 24.21
N LEU A 706 -23.23 11.91 24.27
CA LEU A 706 -22.44 12.34 23.12
C LEU A 706 -22.42 11.28 22.01
N ALA A 707 -22.25 9.99 22.35
CA ALA A 707 -22.29 8.90 21.38
C ALA A 707 -23.66 8.78 20.70
N GLN A 708 -24.76 8.91 21.46
CA GLN A 708 -26.12 8.91 20.91
C GLN A 708 -26.35 10.09 19.97
N LYS A 709 -25.91 11.30 20.37
CA LYS A 709 -25.98 12.49 19.53
C LYS A 709 -25.23 12.31 18.22
N SER A 710 -24.01 11.77 18.27
CA SER A 710 -23.21 11.47 17.08
C SER A 710 -23.93 10.53 16.12
N VAL A 711 -24.47 9.42 16.63
CA VAL A 711 -25.26 8.46 15.84
C VAL A 711 -26.51 9.13 15.23
N GLN A 712 -27.22 9.94 16.01
CA GLN A 712 -28.41 10.65 15.55
C GLN A 712 -28.05 11.62 14.41
N THR A 713 -27.03 12.45 14.59
CA THR A 713 -26.58 13.40 13.56
C THR A 713 -26.23 12.69 12.25
N LEU A 714 -25.46 11.60 12.30
CA LEU A 714 -25.08 10.85 11.10
C LEU A 714 -26.25 10.09 10.47
N THR A 715 -27.21 9.63 11.27
CA THR A 715 -28.44 8.99 10.76
C THR A 715 -29.29 10.00 10.00
N GLU A 716 -29.44 11.21 10.53
CA GLU A 716 -30.18 12.29 9.87
C GLU A 716 -29.56 12.69 8.52
N ILE A 717 -28.23 12.70 8.41
CA ILE A 717 -27.51 12.97 7.16
C ILE A 717 -27.83 11.94 6.06
N ASN A 718 -28.12 10.69 6.44
CA ASN A 718 -28.33 9.58 5.51
C ASN A 718 -29.81 9.19 5.33
N LYS A 719 -30.75 9.89 5.96
CA LYS A 719 -32.17 9.47 6.04
C LYS A 719 -32.92 9.43 4.72
N ALA A 720 -32.45 10.16 3.71
CA ALA A 720 -33.16 10.34 2.45
C ALA A 720 -33.13 9.09 1.55
N ILE A 721 -32.19 8.16 1.79
CA ILE A 721 -32.11 6.88 1.08
C ILE A 721 -32.53 5.74 2.00
N SER A 722 -33.37 4.86 1.47
CA SER A 722 -33.63 3.54 2.05
C SER A 722 -33.40 2.48 0.99
N ILE A 723 -32.61 1.44 1.29
CA ILE A 723 -32.39 0.32 0.37
C ILE A 723 -32.34 -1.00 1.12
N THR A 724 -33.15 -1.94 0.65
CA THR A 724 -33.14 -3.34 1.08
C THR A 724 -33.03 -4.19 -0.19
N VAL A 725 -31.83 -4.71 -0.45
CA VAL A 725 -31.54 -5.57 -1.60
C VAL A 725 -30.95 -6.90 -1.13
N PRO A 726 -30.97 -7.97 -1.96
CA PRO A 726 -30.43 -9.27 -1.57
C PRO A 726 -28.95 -9.28 -1.16
N SER A 727 -28.13 -8.34 -1.66
CA SER A 727 -26.72 -8.21 -1.27
C SER A 727 -26.54 -7.25 -0.09
N ARG A 728 -25.99 -7.76 1.01
CA ARG A 728 -25.58 -6.96 2.16
C ARG A 728 -24.47 -5.97 1.78
N GLU A 729 -23.48 -6.43 1.01
CA GLU A 729 -22.32 -5.63 0.59
C GLU A 729 -22.74 -4.43 -0.27
N TRP A 730 -23.77 -4.59 -1.10
CA TRP A 730 -24.33 -3.49 -1.89
C TRP A 730 -24.98 -2.44 -1.01
N ARG A 731 -25.84 -2.86 -0.06
CA ARG A 731 -26.47 -1.93 0.90
C ARG A 731 -25.42 -1.20 1.74
N GLU A 732 -24.51 -1.95 2.37
CA GLU A 732 -23.47 -1.37 3.21
C GLU A 732 -22.50 -0.49 2.42
N GLY A 733 -22.14 -0.92 1.21
CA GLY A 733 -21.26 -0.17 0.32
C GLY A 733 -21.85 1.18 -0.09
N LEU A 734 -23.14 1.21 -0.46
CA LEU A 734 -23.83 2.45 -0.83
C LEU A 734 -23.90 3.43 0.34
N HIS A 735 -24.40 2.98 1.50
CA HIS A 735 -24.53 3.84 2.68
C HIS A 735 -23.17 4.33 3.19
N GLY A 736 -22.18 3.46 3.27
CA GLY A 736 -20.83 3.83 3.71
C GLY A 736 -20.19 4.84 2.76
N ALA A 737 -20.29 4.62 1.45
CA ALA A 737 -19.76 5.53 0.43
C ALA A 737 -20.40 6.93 0.49
N ILE A 738 -21.72 7.00 0.63
CA ILE A 738 -22.46 8.27 0.75
C ILE A 738 -22.08 9.02 2.04
N ALA A 739 -21.93 8.30 3.15
CA ALA A 739 -21.54 8.93 4.39
C ALA A 739 -20.11 9.48 4.37
N HIS A 740 -19.21 8.84 3.63
CA HIS A 740 -17.86 9.36 3.38
C HIS A 740 -17.87 10.58 2.46
N LEU A 741 -18.70 10.59 1.41
CA LEU A 741 -18.87 11.76 0.54
C LEU A 741 -19.37 12.99 1.31
N ALA A 742 -20.34 12.82 2.21
CA ALA A 742 -20.86 13.90 3.04
C ALA A 742 -19.75 14.57 3.88
N GLN A 743 -18.80 13.78 4.38
CA GLN A 743 -17.66 14.30 5.16
C GLN A 743 -16.68 15.12 4.32
N SER A 744 -16.63 14.91 3.00
CA SER A 744 -15.80 15.74 2.13
C SER A 744 -16.29 17.19 2.07
N VAL A 745 -17.55 17.47 2.44
CA VAL A 745 -18.02 18.85 2.54
C VAL A 745 -17.50 19.46 3.85
N GLN A 746 -16.66 20.48 3.73
CA GLN A 746 -15.94 21.14 4.81
C GLN A 746 -16.60 22.47 5.18
N HIS A 747 -16.05 23.12 6.21
CA HIS A 747 -16.38 24.50 6.54
C HIS A 747 -16.35 25.37 5.27
N ASP A 748 -17.20 26.40 5.21
CA ASP A 748 -17.38 27.32 4.07
C ASP A 748 -18.00 26.75 2.77
N GLY A 749 -18.23 25.43 2.70
CA GLY A 749 -18.77 24.75 1.52
C GLY A 749 -17.72 24.08 0.64
N ARG A 750 -16.42 24.17 0.96
CA ARG A 750 -15.36 23.41 0.27
C ARG A 750 -15.69 21.93 0.16
N ILE A 751 -15.46 21.35 -1.02
CA ILE A 751 -15.63 19.91 -1.26
C ILE A 751 -14.37 19.33 -1.95
N PRO A 752 -13.26 19.20 -1.21
CA PRO A 752 -12.06 18.58 -1.77
C PRO A 752 -12.29 17.13 -2.13
N VAL A 753 -11.44 16.64 -3.05
CA VAL A 753 -11.52 15.26 -3.55
C VAL A 753 -11.50 14.24 -2.43
N THR A 754 -10.73 14.44 -1.37
CA THR A 754 -10.78 13.61 -0.17
C THR A 754 -11.08 14.49 1.05
N PRO A 755 -11.76 13.95 2.09
CA PRO A 755 -11.94 14.63 3.37
C PRO A 755 -10.62 15.13 4.00
N ILE A 756 -9.47 14.58 3.55
CA ILE A 756 -8.14 14.94 4.00
C ILE A 756 -7.24 15.34 2.83
N ASN A 757 -6.72 16.57 2.88
CA ASN A 757 -5.48 16.94 2.20
C ASN A 757 -5.44 16.99 0.66
N TYR A 758 -6.59 17.00 -0.01
CA TYR A 758 -6.64 17.25 -1.45
C TYR A 758 -7.35 18.56 -1.73
N GLY A 759 -6.98 19.27 -2.79
CA GLY A 759 -7.64 20.53 -3.17
C GLY A 759 -9.07 20.30 -3.65
N VAL A 760 -9.84 21.38 -3.81
CA VAL A 760 -11.06 21.33 -4.61
C VAL A 760 -10.64 21.31 -6.07
N PHE A 761 -11.18 20.39 -6.85
CA PHE A 761 -11.06 20.37 -8.30
C PHE A 761 -12.48 20.47 -8.83
N ILE A 762 -12.76 21.49 -9.66
CA ILE A 762 -14.13 21.78 -10.11
C ILE A 762 -14.78 20.54 -10.76
N ARG A 763 -14.00 19.80 -11.56
CA ARG A 763 -14.42 18.56 -12.20
C ARG A 763 -14.82 17.50 -11.16
N ASP A 764 -13.90 17.09 -10.29
CA ASP A 764 -14.15 16.07 -9.26
C ASP A 764 -15.34 16.47 -8.36
N ALA A 765 -15.35 17.73 -7.93
CA ALA A 765 -16.40 18.29 -7.10
C ALA A 765 -17.78 18.19 -7.76
N ALA A 766 -17.90 18.38 -9.07
CA ALA A 766 -19.17 18.27 -9.78
C ALA A 766 -19.78 16.87 -9.68
N TYR A 767 -18.96 15.80 -9.82
CA TYR A 767 -19.43 14.42 -9.65
C TYR A 767 -19.79 14.14 -8.19
N MET A 768 -18.98 14.62 -7.24
CA MET A 768 -19.25 14.46 -5.82
C MET A 768 -20.56 15.14 -5.43
N VAL A 769 -20.81 16.36 -5.91
CA VAL A 769 -22.08 17.07 -5.68
C VAL A 769 -23.24 16.33 -6.31
N TYR A 770 -23.10 15.77 -7.52
CA TYR A 770 -24.16 14.94 -8.11
C TYR A 770 -24.46 13.70 -7.24
N ALA A 771 -23.42 13.06 -6.69
CA ALA A 771 -23.60 11.98 -5.72
C ALA A 771 -24.32 12.44 -4.43
N LEU A 772 -24.05 13.65 -3.92
CA LEU A 772 -24.79 14.23 -2.79
C LEU A 772 -26.27 14.47 -3.14
N LEU A 773 -26.58 14.90 -4.37
CA LEU A 773 -27.95 15.11 -4.84
C LEU A 773 -28.75 13.80 -4.89
N ILE A 774 -28.19 12.75 -5.49
CA ILE A 774 -28.86 11.43 -5.49
C ILE A 774 -28.92 10.83 -4.08
N ALA A 775 -28.09 11.30 -3.16
CA ALA A 775 -28.14 10.98 -1.75
C ALA A 775 -29.20 11.75 -0.95
N GLY A 776 -29.87 12.73 -1.57
CA GLY A 776 -30.84 13.60 -0.91
C GLY A 776 -30.20 14.63 0.03
N GLN A 777 -28.88 14.83 -0.07
CA GLN A 777 -28.10 15.75 0.77
C GLN A 777 -28.03 17.15 0.13
N TYR A 778 -29.20 17.72 -0.15
CA TYR A 778 -29.33 18.95 -0.95
C TYR A 778 -28.68 20.18 -0.30
N GLU A 779 -28.67 20.28 1.02
CA GLU A 779 -28.02 21.39 1.73
C GLU A 779 -26.52 21.40 1.51
N TYR A 780 -25.86 20.24 1.62
CA TYR A 780 -24.43 20.09 1.37
C TYR A 780 -24.09 20.33 -0.10
N ALA A 781 -24.92 19.82 -1.02
CA ALA A 781 -24.77 20.11 -2.45
C ALA A 781 -24.87 21.62 -2.76
N LYS A 782 -25.82 22.33 -2.15
CA LYS A 782 -26.00 23.79 -2.31
C LYS A 782 -24.76 24.56 -1.85
N LEU A 783 -24.26 24.24 -0.65
CA LEU A 783 -23.07 24.87 -0.09
C LEU A 783 -21.82 24.64 -0.96
N ALA A 784 -21.66 23.43 -1.47
CA ALA A 784 -20.59 23.09 -2.40
C ALA A 784 -20.67 23.88 -3.71
N ILE A 785 -21.85 23.99 -4.32
CA ILE A 785 -22.06 24.80 -5.52
C ILE A 785 -21.74 26.27 -5.23
N ASP A 786 -22.21 26.80 -4.10
CA ASP A 786 -21.95 28.19 -3.71
C ASP A 786 -20.46 28.48 -3.46
N TYR A 787 -19.70 27.50 -2.96
CA TYR A 787 -18.24 27.59 -2.90
C TYR A 787 -17.62 27.59 -4.30
N MET A 788 -17.98 26.63 -5.15
CA MET A 788 -17.43 26.52 -6.50
C MET A 788 -17.71 27.76 -7.36
N LEU A 789 -18.86 28.44 -7.17
CA LEU A 789 -19.16 29.71 -7.84
C LEU A 789 -18.30 30.88 -7.35
N ARG A 790 -17.87 30.88 -6.08
CA ARG A 790 -16.93 31.88 -5.54
C ARG A 790 -15.49 31.59 -5.97
N HIS A 791 -15.17 30.32 -6.21
CA HIS A 791 -13.84 29.82 -6.55
C HIS A 791 -13.83 28.98 -7.83
N PRO A 792 -14.26 29.54 -8.98
CA PRO A 792 -14.54 28.76 -10.19
C PRO A 792 -13.30 28.25 -10.93
N TRP A 793 -12.10 28.57 -10.44
CA TRP A 793 -10.81 28.14 -10.99
C TRP A 793 -10.03 27.22 -10.03
N GLU A 794 -10.69 26.64 -9.03
CA GLU A 794 -10.06 25.65 -8.12
C GLU A 794 -9.66 24.38 -8.87
N GLY A 795 -8.44 23.91 -8.59
CA GLY A 795 -7.84 22.77 -9.27
C GLY A 795 -6.38 23.04 -9.65
N ARG A 796 -6.08 23.02 -10.95
CA ARG A 796 -4.72 23.29 -11.44
C ARG A 796 -4.33 24.77 -11.35
N ARG A 797 -3.02 25.04 -11.44
CA ARG A 797 -2.48 26.42 -11.45
C ARG A 797 -2.84 27.23 -12.69
N TYR A 798 -3.25 26.58 -13.77
CA TYR A 798 -3.70 27.18 -15.02
C TYR A 798 -5.21 26.98 -15.17
N PRO A 799 -5.90 27.86 -15.92
CA PRO A 799 -7.34 27.73 -16.12
C PRO A 799 -7.67 26.45 -16.89
N GLU A 800 -8.45 25.57 -16.28
CA GLU A 800 -8.96 24.37 -16.94
C GLU A 800 -10.21 24.71 -17.78
N GLY A 801 -10.24 24.23 -19.03
CA GLY A 801 -11.27 24.61 -20.01
C GLY A 801 -12.66 24.01 -19.74
N ASP A 802 -12.75 22.99 -18.88
CA ASP A 802 -13.96 22.25 -18.52
C ASP A 802 -14.74 22.84 -17.33
N ALA A 803 -14.15 23.79 -16.59
CA ALA A 803 -14.71 24.30 -15.34
C ALA A 803 -16.13 24.89 -15.48
N ALA A 804 -16.36 25.76 -16.47
CA ALA A 804 -17.66 26.40 -16.67
C ALA A 804 -18.77 25.39 -17.05
N GLY A 805 -18.42 24.38 -17.85
CA GLY A 805 -19.37 23.33 -18.24
C GLY A 805 -19.78 22.45 -17.05
N HIS A 806 -18.82 22.06 -16.19
CA HIS A 806 -19.11 21.31 -14.96
C HIS A 806 -19.97 22.09 -13.97
N LEU A 807 -19.68 23.38 -13.78
CA LEU A 807 -20.49 24.28 -12.94
C LEU A 807 -21.94 24.35 -13.42
N LEU A 808 -22.16 24.58 -14.72
CA LEU A 808 -23.52 24.60 -15.28
C LEU A 808 -24.22 23.25 -15.15
N TRP A 809 -23.51 22.17 -15.44
CA TRP A 809 -24.06 20.82 -15.35
C TRP A 809 -24.54 20.50 -13.92
N VAL A 810 -23.70 20.75 -12.91
CA VAL A 810 -24.07 20.46 -11.53
C VAL A 810 -25.17 21.39 -11.00
N MET A 811 -25.17 22.66 -11.41
CA MET A 811 -26.27 23.59 -11.12
C MET A 811 -27.59 23.13 -11.73
N HIS A 812 -27.54 22.62 -12.96
CA HIS A 812 -28.70 22.04 -13.62
C HIS A 812 -29.21 20.80 -12.86
N LYS A 813 -28.31 19.89 -12.45
CA LYS A 813 -28.69 18.74 -11.61
C LYS A 813 -29.30 19.18 -10.28
N TYR A 814 -28.74 20.20 -9.63
CA TYR A 814 -29.31 20.75 -8.40
C TYR A 814 -30.75 21.24 -8.61
N TRP A 815 -30.99 22.02 -9.67
CA TRP A 815 -32.32 22.48 -10.05
C TRP A 815 -33.28 21.31 -10.30
N LEU A 816 -32.88 20.30 -11.07
CA LEU A 816 -33.75 19.17 -11.39
C LEU A 816 -34.18 18.37 -10.16
N PHE A 817 -33.28 18.17 -9.19
CA PHE A 817 -33.56 17.41 -7.97
C PHE A 817 -34.35 18.20 -6.91
N THR A 818 -34.16 19.52 -6.84
CA THR A 818 -34.74 20.35 -5.77
C THR A 818 -35.96 21.14 -6.20
N ARG A 819 -36.02 21.53 -7.48
CA ARG A 819 -37.00 22.50 -8.01
C ARG A 819 -37.08 23.78 -7.17
N ASP A 820 -35.96 24.21 -6.57
CA ASP A 820 -35.86 25.46 -5.79
C ASP A 820 -35.85 26.68 -6.71
N GLU A 821 -37.05 27.20 -7.03
CA GLU A 821 -37.24 28.33 -7.94
C GLU A 821 -36.56 29.61 -7.41
N THR A 822 -36.53 29.76 -6.09
CA THR A 822 -35.93 30.92 -5.43
C THR A 822 -34.42 30.91 -5.64
N TRP A 823 -33.78 29.75 -5.43
CA TRP A 823 -32.36 29.57 -5.72
C TRP A 823 -32.07 29.78 -7.20
N LEU A 824 -32.89 29.20 -8.10
CA LEU A 824 -32.65 29.34 -9.54
C LEU A 824 -32.69 30.81 -9.97
N LYS A 825 -33.70 31.56 -9.53
CA LYS A 825 -33.82 33.01 -9.78
C LYS A 825 -32.62 33.79 -9.26
N GLN A 826 -32.14 33.46 -8.06
CA GLN A 826 -30.94 34.08 -7.48
C GLN A 826 -29.67 33.77 -8.29
N LYS A 827 -29.58 32.59 -8.91
CA LYS A 827 -28.40 32.15 -9.68
C LYS A 827 -28.44 32.47 -11.16
N LEU A 828 -29.54 33.03 -11.69
CA LEU A 828 -29.65 33.46 -13.09
C LEU A 828 -28.45 34.28 -13.58
N PRO A 829 -27.92 35.28 -12.84
CA PRO A 829 -26.74 36.02 -13.30
C PRO A 829 -25.50 35.14 -13.47
N ALA A 830 -25.29 34.17 -12.58
CA ALA A 830 -24.18 33.23 -12.67
C ALA A 830 -24.38 32.28 -13.86
N ILE A 831 -25.59 31.75 -14.08
CA ILE A 831 -25.91 30.86 -15.21
C ILE A 831 -25.63 31.57 -16.54
N ARG A 832 -26.09 32.83 -16.70
CA ARG A 832 -25.82 33.64 -17.90
C ARG A 832 -24.34 33.88 -18.10
N ASN A 833 -23.61 34.23 -17.04
CA ASN A 833 -22.17 34.45 -17.13
C ASN A 833 -21.41 33.16 -17.50
N LEU A 834 -21.78 32.02 -16.91
CA LEU A 834 -21.17 30.73 -17.23
C LEU A 834 -21.41 30.33 -18.69
N ALA A 835 -22.64 30.45 -19.18
CA ALA A 835 -22.98 30.17 -20.58
C ALA A 835 -22.21 31.09 -21.54
N ARG A 836 -22.12 32.38 -21.21
CA ARG A 836 -21.31 33.34 -21.96
C ARG A 836 -19.83 33.01 -21.92
N CYS A 837 -19.30 32.60 -20.76
CA CYS A 837 -17.90 32.24 -20.60
C CYS A 837 -17.53 31.04 -21.47
N ILE A 838 -18.40 30.02 -21.59
CA ILE A 838 -18.18 28.91 -22.54
C ILE A 838 -18.10 29.44 -23.98
N MET A 839 -18.85 30.50 -24.34
CA MET A 839 -18.74 31.12 -25.66
C MET A 839 -17.45 31.91 -25.82
N ASP A 840 -17.04 32.65 -24.80
CA ASP A 840 -15.78 33.39 -24.78
C ASP A 840 -14.56 32.44 -24.82
N MET A 841 -14.69 31.22 -24.29
CA MET A 841 -13.68 30.16 -24.37
C MET A 841 -13.54 29.57 -25.78
N ARG A 842 -14.56 29.70 -26.65
CA ARG A 842 -14.47 29.23 -28.03
C ARG A 842 -13.59 30.18 -28.83
N SER A 843 -12.68 29.62 -29.62
CA SER A 843 -11.78 30.38 -30.49
C SER A 843 -11.45 29.59 -31.75
N ASP A 844 -10.69 30.21 -32.66
CA ASP A 844 -10.10 29.54 -33.82
C ASP A 844 -8.90 28.65 -33.45
N GLY A 845 -8.49 28.64 -32.17
CA GLY A 845 -7.32 27.92 -31.67
C GLY A 845 -5.97 28.51 -32.10
N MET A 846 -5.98 29.60 -32.86
CA MET A 846 -4.79 30.32 -33.34
C MET A 846 -4.33 31.37 -32.34
N HIS A 847 -5.25 31.98 -31.60
CA HIS A 847 -4.98 33.02 -30.62
C HIS A 847 -5.58 32.67 -29.25
N PRO A 848 -4.90 33.02 -28.13
CA PRO A 848 -5.45 32.78 -26.81
C PRO A 848 -6.81 33.47 -26.62
N ALA A 849 -7.70 32.85 -25.87
CA ALA A 849 -9.03 33.41 -25.59
C ALA A 849 -9.07 34.04 -24.19
N GLU A 850 -9.45 35.31 -24.12
CA GLU A 850 -9.66 36.01 -22.84
C GLU A 850 -11.06 35.74 -22.33
N VAL A 851 -11.16 35.19 -21.12
CA VAL A 851 -12.43 34.76 -20.55
C VAL A 851 -12.65 35.37 -19.18
N ASN A 852 -13.90 35.73 -18.88
CA ASN A 852 -14.31 36.26 -17.59
C ASN A 852 -15.30 35.32 -16.92
N LEU A 853 -14.77 34.39 -16.13
CA LEU A 853 -15.57 33.43 -15.36
C LEU A 853 -15.90 34.03 -14.00
N LEU A 854 -17.16 34.43 -13.82
CA LEU A 854 -17.73 34.98 -12.58
C LEU A 854 -16.91 36.14 -11.99
N GLY A 855 -16.42 37.04 -12.84
CA GLY A 855 -15.62 38.21 -12.43
C GLY A 855 -14.11 37.97 -12.41
N GLN A 856 -13.66 36.73 -12.64
CA GLN A 856 -12.25 36.34 -12.60
C GLN A 856 -11.72 36.14 -14.02
N LYS A 857 -10.96 37.13 -14.51
CA LYS A 857 -10.35 37.10 -15.85
C LYS A 857 -9.19 36.11 -15.91
N ARG A 858 -9.18 35.26 -16.93
CA ARG A 858 -8.11 34.31 -17.26
C ARG A 858 -7.94 34.21 -18.77
N THR A 859 -6.75 33.79 -19.18
CA THR A 859 -6.43 33.51 -20.58
C THR A 859 -6.44 32.00 -20.81
N ILE A 860 -7.29 31.52 -21.71
CA ILE A 860 -7.24 30.14 -22.19
C ILE A 860 -6.16 30.07 -23.29
N PRO A 861 -5.11 29.24 -23.12
CA PRO A 861 -4.04 29.16 -24.10
C PRO A 861 -4.55 28.61 -25.43
N ALA A 862 -3.99 29.13 -26.52
CA ALA A 862 -4.22 28.60 -27.87
C ALA A 862 -3.38 27.34 -28.15
N SER A 863 -3.78 26.61 -29.19
CA SER A 863 -2.99 25.50 -29.73
C SER A 863 -2.89 25.63 -31.26
N PRO A 864 -2.12 26.61 -31.78
CA PRO A 864 -2.14 26.94 -33.20
C PRO A 864 -1.71 25.78 -34.09
N ARG A 865 -0.75 24.97 -33.60
CA ARG A 865 -0.31 23.77 -34.30
C ARG A 865 -1.44 22.74 -34.45
N LEU A 866 -2.21 22.50 -33.40
CA LEU A 866 -3.34 21.58 -33.44
C LEU A 866 -4.45 22.13 -34.32
N ALA A 867 -4.79 23.42 -34.18
CA ALA A 867 -5.80 24.11 -34.99
C ALA A 867 -5.47 24.03 -36.49
N GLN A 868 -4.23 24.35 -36.89
CA GLN A 868 -3.77 24.24 -38.28
C GLN A 868 -3.80 22.80 -38.81
N GLN A 869 -3.40 21.82 -37.98
CA GLN A 869 -3.45 20.41 -38.35
C GLN A 869 -4.90 19.95 -38.62
N LEU A 870 -5.83 20.31 -37.73
CA LEU A 870 -7.25 19.98 -37.89
C LEU A 870 -7.88 20.70 -39.08
N GLN A 871 -7.58 22.00 -39.26
CA GLN A 871 -8.02 22.79 -40.41
C GLN A 871 -7.58 22.16 -41.73
N LYS A 872 -6.29 21.80 -41.84
CA LYS A 872 -5.72 21.16 -43.02
C LYS A 872 -6.35 19.79 -43.27
N LYS A 873 -6.54 18.98 -42.22
CA LYS A 873 -7.16 17.65 -42.32
C LYS A 873 -8.61 17.75 -42.81
N ALA A 874 -9.35 18.74 -42.35
CA ALA A 874 -10.74 18.97 -42.74
C ALA A 874 -10.90 19.59 -44.15
N GLY A 875 -9.81 20.07 -44.77
CA GLY A 875 -9.90 20.84 -46.01
C GLY A 875 -10.66 22.17 -45.86
N ARG A 876 -10.69 22.75 -44.65
CA ARG A 876 -11.45 23.97 -44.35
C ARG A 876 -10.64 25.23 -44.62
N ILE A 877 -11.33 26.28 -45.08
CA ILE A 877 -10.74 27.62 -45.26
C ILE A 877 -10.39 28.23 -43.89
N PHE A 878 -11.22 28.03 -42.87
CA PHE A 878 -11.02 28.55 -41.52
C PHE A 878 -10.87 27.40 -40.50
N PRO A 879 -10.10 27.60 -39.40
CA PRO A 879 -10.04 26.64 -38.30
C PRO A 879 -11.41 26.35 -37.68
N PHE A 880 -11.49 25.25 -36.95
CA PHE A 880 -12.68 24.94 -36.14
C PHE A 880 -12.85 25.96 -35.01
N TYR A 881 -14.09 26.38 -34.75
CA TYR A 881 -14.41 27.35 -33.70
C TYR A 881 -14.93 26.66 -32.43
N LEU A 882 -14.01 26.23 -31.59
CA LEU A 882 -14.22 25.31 -30.46
C LEU A 882 -13.54 25.81 -29.18
N ASN A 883 -13.84 25.19 -28.04
CA ASN A 883 -13.10 25.44 -26.80
C ASN A 883 -11.75 24.69 -26.87
N TYR A 884 -10.65 25.42 -27.10
CA TYR A 884 -9.28 24.88 -27.14
C TYR A 884 -8.61 24.78 -25.76
N GLY A 885 -9.36 25.03 -24.68
CA GLY A 885 -8.88 24.81 -23.33
C GLY A 885 -8.53 23.35 -23.07
N THR A 886 -7.74 23.13 -22.02
CA THR A 886 -7.21 21.81 -21.66
C THR A 886 -7.78 21.32 -20.34
N MET A 887 -7.84 20.00 -20.23
CA MET A 887 -7.97 19.26 -18.98
C MET A 887 -6.66 18.49 -18.76
N ASP A 888 -5.95 18.77 -17.66
CA ASP A 888 -4.56 18.33 -17.47
C ASP A 888 -3.66 18.68 -18.69
N GLN A 889 -2.88 17.73 -19.22
CA GLN A 889 -1.96 17.92 -20.36
C GLN A 889 -2.62 17.69 -21.75
N GLY A 890 -3.95 17.55 -21.83
CA GLY A 890 -4.69 17.23 -23.07
C GLY A 890 -6.18 17.59 -23.01
N GLY A 891 -7.04 16.91 -23.78
CA GLY A 891 -8.48 16.90 -23.51
C GLY A 891 -9.43 17.76 -24.36
N LEU A 892 -9.06 18.13 -25.60
CA LEU A 892 -9.94 18.90 -26.50
C LEU A 892 -11.37 18.31 -26.59
N LEU A 893 -11.50 17.00 -26.82
CA LEU A 893 -12.82 16.35 -26.92
C LEU A 893 -13.61 16.40 -25.61
N TYR A 894 -12.95 16.12 -24.48
CA TYR A 894 -13.56 16.13 -23.14
C TYR A 894 -14.15 17.51 -22.79
N VAL A 895 -13.33 18.55 -22.95
CA VAL A 895 -13.70 19.93 -22.60
C VAL A 895 -14.90 20.41 -23.41
N ASN A 896 -14.95 20.09 -24.71
CA ASN A 896 -16.06 20.45 -25.58
C ASN A 896 -17.34 19.65 -25.23
N LEU A 897 -17.23 18.35 -24.92
CA LEU A 897 -18.36 17.53 -24.47
C LEU A 897 -19.01 18.09 -23.20
N VAL A 898 -18.21 18.36 -22.18
CA VAL A 898 -18.70 18.93 -20.91
C VAL A 898 -19.30 20.33 -21.13
N SER A 899 -18.70 21.14 -22.00
CA SER A 899 -19.24 22.45 -22.39
C SER A 899 -20.65 22.35 -23.00
N LEU A 900 -20.85 21.44 -23.95
CA LEU A 900 -22.15 21.20 -24.59
C LEU A 900 -23.20 20.74 -23.58
N THR A 901 -22.83 19.84 -22.66
CA THR A 901 -23.71 19.37 -21.59
C THR A 901 -24.12 20.49 -20.63
N GLY A 902 -23.16 21.34 -20.22
CA GLY A 902 -23.43 22.50 -19.38
C GLY A 902 -24.38 23.50 -20.05
N LEU A 903 -24.15 23.79 -21.33
CA LEU A 903 -25.00 24.69 -22.12
C LEU A 903 -26.43 24.16 -22.30
N ARG A 904 -26.61 22.85 -22.51
CA ARG A 904 -27.94 22.23 -22.54
C ARG A 904 -28.69 22.48 -21.23
N GLY A 905 -28.03 22.28 -20.09
CA GLY A 905 -28.61 22.59 -18.79
C GLY A 905 -28.91 24.08 -18.58
N ALA A 906 -28.09 24.97 -19.13
CA ALA A 906 -28.37 26.40 -19.11
C ALA A 906 -29.61 26.77 -19.94
N VAL A 907 -29.82 26.15 -21.11
CA VAL A 907 -31.04 26.32 -21.91
C VAL A 907 -32.27 25.93 -21.10
N ASP A 908 -32.22 24.75 -20.46
CA ASP A 908 -33.34 24.24 -19.66
C ASP A 908 -33.65 25.17 -18.47
N MET A 909 -32.62 25.62 -17.75
CA MET A 909 -32.77 26.56 -16.62
C MET A 909 -33.26 27.95 -17.03
N LEU A 910 -32.81 28.48 -18.17
CA LEU A 910 -33.25 29.80 -18.68
C LEU A 910 -34.69 29.76 -19.21
N ASN A 911 -35.11 28.62 -19.75
CA ASN A 911 -36.45 28.45 -20.32
C ASN A 911 -37.57 28.65 -19.27
N GLU A 912 -37.27 28.45 -17.99
CA GLU A 912 -38.19 28.72 -16.87
C GLU A 912 -38.49 30.22 -16.67
N PHE A 913 -37.65 31.13 -17.17
CA PHE A 913 -37.80 32.58 -16.97
C PHE A 913 -37.89 33.39 -18.27
N SER A 914 -37.19 32.98 -19.33
CA SER A 914 -37.15 33.68 -20.61
C SER A 914 -37.00 32.69 -21.76
N SER A 915 -38.12 32.46 -22.46
CA SER A 915 -38.15 31.62 -23.66
C SER A 915 -37.28 32.19 -24.79
N GLU A 916 -37.17 33.51 -24.89
CA GLU A 916 -36.32 34.19 -25.87
C GLU A 916 -34.84 33.93 -25.62
N GLU A 917 -34.36 34.13 -24.38
CA GLU A 917 -32.96 33.85 -24.03
C GLU A 917 -32.62 32.37 -24.20
N ALA A 918 -33.53 31.48 -23.79
CA ALA A 918 -33.36 30.04 -23.97
C ALA A 918 -33.32 29.65 -25.45
N SER A 919 -34.15 30.26 -26.30
CA SER A 919 -34.15 30.02 -27.75
C SER A 919 -32.84 30.49 -28.39
N ASN A 920 -32.35 31.68 -28.04
CA ASN A 920 -31.08 32.20 -28.53
C ASN A 920 -29.90 31.30 -28.14
N LEU A 921 -29.84 30.88 -26.88
CA LEU A 921 -28.81 29.96 -26.41
C LEU A 921 -28.91 28.58 -27.08
N ARG A 922 -30.13 28.12 -27.37
CA ARG A 922 -30.37 26.84 -28.08
C ARG A 922 -29.82 26.87 -29.50
N HIS A 923 -29.98 27.97 -30.23
CA HIS A 923 -29.36 28.14 -31.55
C HIS A 923 -27.83 28.07 -31.46
N ILE A 924 -27.24 28.79 -30.50
CA ILE A 924 -25.79 28.77 -30.28
C ILE A 924 -25.28 27.37 -29.91
N LEU A 925 -26.02 26.65 -29.07
CA LEU A 925 -25.72 25.26 -28.71
C LEU A 925 -25.75 24.34 -29.95
N GLN A 926 -26.74 24.51 -30.84
CA GLN A 926 -26.83 23.76 -32.09
C GLN A 926 -25.64 24.04 -33.01
N ASP A 927 -25.25 25.30 -33.17
CA ASP A 927 -24.08 25.67 -33.98
C ASP A 927 -22.78 25.08 -33.41
N TYR A 928 -22.63 25.12 -32.08
CA TYR A 928 -21.46 24.54 -31.41
C TYR A 928 -21.44 23.01 -31.53
N LEU A 929 -22.60 22.35 -31.38
CA LEU A 929 -22.73 20.92 -31.59
C LEU A 929 -22.38 20.52 -33.02
N GLN A 930 -22.78 21.32 -34.01
CA GLN A 930 -22.43 21.07 -35.41
C GLN A 930 -20.93 21.19 -35.64
N GLU A 931 -20.27 22.24 -35.13
CA GLU A 931 -18.82 22.39 -35.22
C GLU A 931 -18.07 21.23 -34.55
N PHE A 932 -18.53 20.78 -33.39
CA PHE A 932 -17.95 19.63 -32.69
C PHE A 932 -18.17 18.32 -33.47
N THR A 933 -19.34 18.13 -34.07
CA THR A 933 -19.63 16.96 -34.91
C THR A 933 -18.72 16.95 -36.14
N ASN A 934 -18.53 18.09 -36.79
CA ASN A 934 -17.60 18.24 -37.91
C ASN A 934 -16.15 17.90 -37.52
N LEU A 935 -15.72 18.24 -36.30
CA LEU A 935 -14.42 17.84 -35.77
C LEU A 935 -14.32 16.32 -35.67
N LEU A 936 -15.32 15.66 -35.07
CA LEU A 936 -15.33 14.21 -34.88
C LEU A 936 -15.27 13.47 -36.23
N GLU A 937 -16.01 13.95 -37.23
CA GLU A 937 -15.95 13.42 -38.59
C GLU A 937 -14.58 13.64 -39.23
N THR A 938 -14.00 14.82 -39.08
CA THR A 938 -12.66 15.15 -39.61
C THR A 938 -11.58 14.26 -39.03
N ILE A 939 -11.62 13.98 -37.73
CA ILE A 939 -10.61 13.15 -37.09
C ILE A 939 -10.85 11.66 -37.34
N ASP A 940 -11.98 11.28 -37.95
CA ASP A 940 -12.49 9.91 -38.03
C ASP A 940 -12.51 9.26 -36.64
N TYR A 941 -13.24 9.92 -35.72
CA TYR A 941 -13.21 9.55 -34.31
C TYR A 941 -13.80 8.16 -34.09
N ASP A 942 -12.92 7.19 -33.86
CA ASP A 942 -13.31 5.84 -33.46
C ASP A 942 -13.30 5.71 -31.94
N LEU A 943 -14.48 5.40 -31.40
CA LEU A 943 -14.71 5.12 -29.99
C LEU A 943 -13.87 3.94 -29.47
N SER A 944 -13.39 3.06 -30.34
CA SER A 944 -12.51 1.95 -29.95
C SER A 944 -11.09 2.36 -29.56
N TYR A 945 -10.63 3.55 -29.97
CA TYR A 945 -9.26 4.01 -29.67
C TYR A 945 -9.07 4.47 -28.22
N ASP A 946 -10.15 4.71 -27.49
CA ASP A 946 -10.11 5.36 -26.19
C ASP A 946 -10.76 4.52 -25.08
N LYS A 947 -10.62 3.18 -25.14
CA LYS A 947 -11.33 2.21 -24.27
C LYS A 947 -11.39 2.56 -22.77
N ARG A 948 -10.47 3.39 -22.25
CA ARG A 948 -10.46 3.94 -20.88
C ARG A 948 -9.73 5.29 -20.75
N GLY A 949 -9.80 6.19 -21.73
CA GLY A 949 -9.15 7.51 -21.63
C GLY A 949 -10.15 8.67 -21.62
N TYR A 950 -9.71 9.83 -22.13
CA TYR A 950 -10.31 11.13 -21.84
C TYR A 950 -11.80 11.23 -22.20
N CYS A 951 -12.27 10.61 -23.28
CA CYS A 951 -13.65 10.77 -23.75
C CYS A 951 -14.64 9.79 -23.09
N PHE A 952 -14.18 8.70 -22.49
CA PHE A 952 -15.07 7.76 -21.79
C PHE A 952 -15.32 8.13 -20.33
N ALA A 953 -14.46 8.98 -19.76
CA ALA A 953 -14.67 9.65 -18.49
C ALA A 953 -15.85 10.65 -18.50
N THR A 954 -16.49 10.90 -19.66
CA THR A 954 -17.56 11.89 -19.81
C THR A 954 -18.96 11.34 -19.54
N TRP A 955 -19.13 10.32 -18.70
CA TRP A 955 -20.49 9.83 -18.38
C TRP A 955 -21.49 10.92 -17.92
N PRO A 956 -21.14 12.03 -17.26
CA PRO A 956 -22.14 13.09 -17.06
C PRO A 956 -22.59 13.76 -18.36
N ALA A 957 -21.78 13.72 -19.40
CA ALA A 957 -22.07 14.31 -20.71
C ALA A 957 -22.95 13.41 -21.60
N GLN A 958 -23.24 12.17 -21.19
CA GLN A 958 -24.06 11.22 -21.94
C GLN A 958 -23.67 11.20 -23.42
N ILE A 959 -22.48 10.69 -23.75
CA ILE A 959 -21.88 10.83 -25.09
C ILE A 959 -22.81 10.43 -26.25
N HIS A 960 -23.75 9.51 -26.02
CA HIS A 960 -24.77 9.11 -26.99
C HIS A 960 -25.79 10.21 -27.35
N SER A 961 -26.01 11.18 -26.47
CA SER A 961 -26.87 12.34 -26.70
C SER A 961 -26.23 13.37 -27.64
N VAL A 962 -24.89 13.36 -27.73
CA VAL A 962 -24.09 14.24 -28.60
C VAL A 962 -23.70 13.50 -29.88
N ILE A 963 -23.35 12.22 -29.76
CA ILE A 963 -22.89 11.35 -30.85
C ILE A 963 -23.85 10.15 -30.94
N PRO A 964 -24.90 10.19 -31.77
CA PRO A 964 -25.88 9.10 -31.87
C PRO A 964 -25.24 7.73 -32.17
N LYS A 965 -24.19 7.70 -33.01
CA LYS A 965 -23.39 6.50 -33.32
C LYS A 965 -22.74 5.88 -32.08
N ALA A 966 -22.52 6.63 -31.00
CA ALA A 966 -21.93 6.10 -29.78
C ALA A 966 -22.83 5.07 -29.10
N ARG A 967 -24.17 5.28 -29.11
CA ARG A 967 -25.11 4.27 -28.59
C ARG A 967 -24.98 2.97 -29.37
N GLU A 968 -24.95 3.05 -30.69
CA GLU A 968 -24.77 1.88 -31.56
C GLU A 968 -23.44 1.18 -31.31
N TYR A 969 -22.35 1.93 -31.14
CA TYR A 969 -21.04 1.38 -30.81
C TYR A 969 -21.10 0.56 -29.52
N PHE A 970 -21.64 1.12 -28.43
CA PHE A 970 -21.73 0.40 -27.16
C PHE A 970 -22.59 -0.85 -27.27
N VAL A 971 -23.73 -0.77 -27.97
CA VAL A 971 -24.60 -1.93 -28.23
C VAL A 971 -23.84 -3.03 -29.00
N LYS A 972 -23.06 -2.67 -30.04
CA LYS A 972 -22.35 -3.63 -30.91
C LYS A 972 -21.08 -4.23 -30.29
N THR A 973 -20.35 -3.47 -29.50
CA THR A 973 -18.97 -3.82 -29.07
C THR A 973 -18.95 -4.91 -27.98
N GLY A 974 -20.06 -5.12 -27.27
CA GLY A 974 -20.13 -6.04 -26.13
C GLY A 974 -19.33 -5.53 -24.92
N PHE A 975 -19.82 -5.79 -23.71
CA PHE A 975 -19.11 -5.42 -22.49
C PHE A 975 -18.17 -6.55 -22.02
N ASP A 976 -16.87 -6.28 -21.90
CA ASP A 976 -15.92 -7.19 -21.26
C ASP A 976 -15.80 -6.91 -19.75
N SER A 977 -16.31 -7.85 -18.96
CA SER A 977 -16.25 -7.76 -17.49
C SER A 977 -14.90 -8.18 -16.89
N GLN A 978 -13.99 -8.78 -17.66
CA GLN A 978 -12.73 -9.34 -17.15
C GLN A 978 -11.56 -8.34 -17.20
N VAL A 979 -11.79 -7.11 -17.65
CA VAL A 979 -10.73 -6.13 -17.77
C VAL A 979 -10.19 -5.75 -16.37
N PRO A 980 -8.86 -5.67 -16.18
CA PRO A 980 -8.25 -5.29 -14.89
C PRO A 980 -8.79 -3.97 -14.34
N ILE A 981 -8.76 -3.78 -13.02
CA ILE A 981 -9.13 -2.51 -12.38
C ILE A 981 -8.17 -1.41 -12.86
N SER A 982 -8.72 -0.26 -13.24
CA SER A 982 -7.94 0.90 -13.65
C SER A 982 -7.17 1.49 -12.45
N SER A 983 -5.99 2.08 -12.69
CA SER A 983 -5.28 2.85 -11.67
C SER A 983 -6.14 4.02 -11.16
N TRP A 984 -6.83 4.67 -12.09
CA TRP A 984 -7.87 5.67 -11.85
C TRP A 984 -9.24 4.97 -11.87
N LYS A 985 -9.81 4.72 -10.69
CA LYS A 985 -10.94 3.79 -10.54
C LYS A 985 -12.22 4.37 -11.15
N TYR A 986 -12.41 5.70 -11.12
CA TYR A 986 -13.55 6.36 -11.75
C TYR A 986 -13.65 6.09 -13.26
N LEU A 987 -12.52 6.00 -13.99
CA LEU A 987 -12.55 5.72 -15.44
C LEU A 987 -13.25 4.41 -15.79
N ASP A 988 -13.04 3.39 -14.96
CA ASP A 988 -13.63 2.07 -15.18
C ASP A 988 -15.12 2.03 -14.79
N MET A 989 -15.55 2.84 -13.83
CA MET A 989 -16.97 2.99 -13.45
C MET A 989 -17.75 3.87 -14.43
N ASP A 990 -17.16 4.97 -14.88
CA ASP A 990 -17.73 5.85 -15.91
C ASP A 990 -17.82 5.14 -17.27
N TYR A 991 -16.84 4.29 -17.60
CA TYR A 991 -16.91 3.40 -18.75
C TYR A 991 -18.09 2.43 -18.63
N ALA A 992 -18.25 1.79 -17.47
CA ALA A 992 -19.32 0.84 -17.22
C ALA A 992 -20.72 1.47 -17.33
N HIS A 993 -20.86 2.71 -16.87
CA HIS A 993 -22.08 3.50 -16.98
C HIS A 993 -22.55 3.68 -18.42
N ASN A 994 -21.63 4.01 -19.34
CA ASN A 994 -21.99 4.18 -20.75
C ASN A 994 -22.51 2.87 -21.36
N PHE A 995 -21.94 1.72 -20.99
CA PHE A 995 -22.44 0.40 -21.39
C PHE A 995 -23.79 0.06 -20.73
N LEU A 996 -23.99 0.43 -19.47
CA LEU A 996 -25.26 0.25 -18.77
C LEU A 996 -26.39 0.98 -19.47
N ILE A 997 -26.21 2.25 -19.83
CA ILE A 997 -27.21 3.05 -20.56
C ILE A 997 -27.47 2.47 -21.96
N ALA A 998 -26.45 1.87 -22.58
CA ALA A 998 -26.58 1.18 -23.86
C ALA A 998 -27.32 -0.18 -23.77
N GLY A 999 -27.68 -0.65 -22.57
CA GLY A 999 -28.43 -1.89 -22.37
C GLY A 999 -27.57 -3.11 -22.06
N HIS A 1000 -26.36 -2.93 -21.53
CA HIS A 1000 -25.54 -4.03 -21.03
C HIS A 1000 -25.68 -4.16 -19.51
N ARG A 1001 -26.64 -4.96 -19.02
CA ARG A 1001 -26.84 -5.20 -17.57
C ARG A 1001 -25.57 -5.54 -16.80
N SER A 1002 -24.71 -6.37 -17.41
CA SER A 1002 -23.49 -6.85 -16.76
C SER A 1002 -22.48 -5.74 -16.47
N ALA A 1003 -22.52 -4.62 -17.19
CA ALA A 1003 -21.69 -3.46 -16.92
C ALA A 1003 -22.03 -2.81 -15.58
N GLY A 1004 -23.31 -2.80 -15.17
CA GLY A 1004 -23.71 -2.33 -13.84
C GLY A 1004 -23.18 -3.25 -12.74
N TYR A 1005 -23.79 -4.43 -12.57
CA TYR A 1005 -23.53 -5.22 -11.37
C TYR A 1005 -22.13 -5.83 -11.29
N ARG A 1006 -21.49 -6.25 -12.40
CA ARG A 1006 -20.18 -6.91 -12.32
C ARG A 1006 -19.09 -5.91 -11.93
N VAL A 1007 -19.18 -4.69 -12.41
CA VAL A 1007 -18.24 -3.61 -12.06
C VAL A 1007 -18.45 -3.20 -10.61
N VAL A 1008 -19.69 -2.98 -10.18
CA VAL A 1008 -20.00 -2.73 -8.76
C VAL A 1008 -19.47 -3.87 -7.88
N GLN A 1009 -19.77 -5.12 -8.21
CA GLN A 1009 -19.33 -6.29 -7.44
C GLN A 1009 -17.80 -6.41 -7.39
N ARG A 1010 -17.08 -6.03 -8.46
CA ARG A 1010 -15.62 -5.98 -8.46
C ARG A 1010 -15.08 -4.98 -7.44
N TYR A 1011 -15.66 -3.78 -7.34
CA TYR A 1011 -15.26 -2.75 -6.37
C TYR A 1011 -15.68 -3.08 -4.94
N LEU A 1012 -16.90 -3.59 -4.74
CA LEU A 1012 -17.36 -4.08 -3.43
C LEU A 1012 -16.50 -5.25 -2.91
N ASN A 1013 -15.84 -5.98 -3.81
CA ASN A 1013 -14.94 -7.07 -3.46
C ASN A 1013 -13.49 -6.65 -3.15
N LEU A 1014 -13.13 -5.38 -3.37
CA LEU A 1014 -11.81 -4.87 -2.98
C LEU A 1014 -11.62 -5.02 -1.47
N TYR A 1015 -10.46 -5.51 -1.06
CA TYR A 1015 -10.16 -5.75 0.34
C TYR A 1015 -10.32 -4.47 1.19
N THR A 1016 -9.78 -3.35 0.72
CA THR A 1016 -9.90 -2.03 1.37
C THR A 1016 -11.36 -1.59 1.51
N PHE A 1017 -12.16 -1.81 0.46
CA PHE A 1017 -13.57 -1.42 0.45
C PHE A 1017 -14.44 -2.33 1.33
N LYS A 1018 -14.16 -3.64 1.41
CA LYS A 1018 -14.94 -4.58 2.24
C LYS A 1018 -15.00 -4.18 3.71
N MET A 1019 -13.90 -3.60 4.22
CA MET A 1019 -13.74 -3.18 5.61
C MET A 1019 -14.56 -1.93 5.91
N TRP A 1020 -13.98 -0.73 5.78
CA TRP A 1020 -14.60 0.54 6.16
C TRP A 1020 -15.35 1.26 5.02
N LYS A 1021 -15.63 0.55 3.91
CA LYS A 1021 -16.33 1.08 2.73
C LYS A 1021 -15.63 2.30 2.13
N LEU A 1022 -14.31 2.27 2.18
CA LEU A 1022 -13.44 3.30 1.64
C LEU A 1022 -12.90 2.86 0.29
N LEU A 1023 -13.11 3.71 -0.72
CA LEU A 1023 -12.48 3.51 -2.01
C LEU A 1023 -11.22 4.36 -2.05
N ASP A 1024 -10.09 3.67 -1.94
CA ASP A 1024 -8.77 4.24 -2.19
C ASP A 1024 -8.58 4.48 -3.69
N GLU A 1025 -8.04 5.60 -4.09
CA GLU A 1025 -7.52 5.83 -5.43
C GLU A 1025 -6.03 6.14 -5.34
N GLY A 1026 -5.21 5.34 -6.01
CA GLY A 1026 -3.78 5.54 -5.93
C GLY A 1026 -3.30 6.65 -6.86
N GLY A 1027 -2.20 7.32 -6.53
CA GLY A 1027 -1.54 8.24 -7.47
C GLY A 1027 -0.76 9.40 -6.82
N PRO A 1028 0.20 10.00 -7.55
CA PRO A 1028 1.08 11.07 -7.04
C PRO A 1028 0.43 12.46 -7.04
N SER A 1029 -0.84 12.58 -7.43
CA SER A 1029 -1.54 13.85 -7.53
C SER A 1029 -1.69 14.47 -6.14
N SER A 1030 -1.09 15.64 -5.93
CA SER A 1030 -1.12 16.45 -4.70
C SER A 1030 -1.05 15.69 -3.37
N GLN A 1031 0.17 15.49 -2.87
CA GLN A 1031 0.44 14.94 -1.53
C GLN A 1031 0.02 15.86 -0.37
N GLY A 1032 -0.42 17.09 -0.68
CA GLY A 1032 -0.69 18.20 0.23
C GLY A 1032 0.22 18.26 1.48
N TYR A 1033 -0.34 18.37 2.69
CA TYR A 1033 0.37 18.42 3.97
C TYR A 1033 0.79 17.07 4.57
N TRP A 1034 0.52 15.91 3.98
CA TRP A 1034 0.99 14.61 4.50
C TRP A 1034 2.51 14.57 4.71
N LYS A 1035 3.27 15.23 3.81
CA LYS A 1035 4.72 15.43 3.94
C LYS A 1035 5.13 16.24 5.18
N LEU A 1036 4.22 17.03 5.73
CA LEU A 1036 4.42 17.85 6.92
C LEU A 1036 4.02 17.11 8.21
N LEU A 1037 3.46 15.91 8.09
CA LEU A 1037 2.98 15.08 9.20
C LEU A 1037 3.95 13.93 9.51
N SER A 1038 3.77 13.32 10.69
CA SER A 1038 4.60 12.27 11.27
C SER A 1038 3.95 10.88 11.08
N ASN A 1039 3.66 10.49 9.84
CA ASN A 1039 3.13 9.16 9.54
C ASN A 1039 4.18 8.29 8.83
N PRO A 1040 4.84 7.36 9.54
CA PRO A 1040 5.82 6.46 8.93
C PRO A 1040 5.20 5.42 7.99
N MET A 1041 3.88 5.19 8.10
CA MET A 1041 3.11 4.20 7.35
C MET A 1041 2.31 4.82 6.19
N TRP A 1042 2.36 6.15 6.01
CA TRP A 1042 1.70 6.81 4.90
C TRP A 1042 2.40 6.48 3.57
N ASN A 1043 1.60 6.16 2.54
CA ASN A 1043 2.05 6.06 1.17
C ASN A 1043 1.61 7.33 0.40
N PRO A 1044 2.53 8.08 -0.23
CA PRO A 1044 2.20 9.21 -1.09
C PRO A 1044 1.37 8.88 -2.34
N GLU A 1045 1.21 7.62 -2.68
CA GLU A 1045 0.42 7.14 -3.81
C GLU A 1045 -0.99 6.69 -3.42
N VAL A 1046 -1.56 7.21 -2.33
CA VAL A 1046 -2.85 6.78 -1.77
C VAL A 1046 -3.74 7.99 -1.49
N ALA A 1047 -4.95 7.99 -2.04
CA ALA A 1047 -5.99 8.98 -1.75
C ALA A 1047 -7.22 8.25 -1.18
N ILE A 1048 -7.33 8.24 0.15
CA ILE A 1048 -8.39 7.54 0.88
C ILE A 1048 -9.23 8.52 1.70
N PRO A 1049 -10.56 8.47 1.59
CA PRO A 1049 -11.32 8.04 0.42
C PRO A 1049 -11.16 9.01 -0.76
N HIS A 1050 -11.04 8.53 -2.00
CA HIS A 1050 -11.06 9.42 -3.17
C HIS A 1050 -12.50 9.69 -3.64
N GLY A 1051 -12.93 10.92 -3.49
CA GLY A 1051 -14.29 11.39 -3.65
C GLY A 1051 -14.86 11.19 -5.05
N TRP A 1052 -14.10 11.44 -6.12
CA TRP A 1052 -14.61 11.16 -7.48
C TRP A 1052 -14.84 9.66 -7.71
N SER A 1053 -13.89 8.79 -7.37
CA SER A 1053 -14.12 7.34 -7.42
C SER A 1053 -15.29 6.90 -6.55
N ILE A 1054 -15.42 7.41 -5.33
CA ILE A 1054 -16.58 7.10 -4.49
C ILE A 1054 -17.88 7.59 -5.13
N ALA A 1055 -17.92 8.81 -5.65
CA ALA A 1055 -19.08 9.37 -6.34
C ALA A 1055 -19.48 8.51 -7.53
N SER A 1056 -18.51 8.12 -8.36
CA SER A 1056 -18.74 7.27 -9.54
C SER A 1056 -19.28 5.89 -9.16
N LEU A 1057 -18.79 5.30 -8.06
CA LEU A 1057 -19.32 4.05 -7.52
C LEU A 1057 -20.77 4.22 -7.05
N VAL A 1058 -21.04 5.25 -6.23
CA VAL A 1058 -22.40 5.55 -5.73
C VAL A 1058 -23.37 5.76 -6.87
N LEU A 1059 -22.96 6.53 -7.87
CA LEU A 1059 -23.73 6.82 -9.06
C LEU A 1059 -24.00 5.54 -9.88
N LEU A 1060 -23.00 4.67 -10.08
CA LEU A 1060 -23.19 3.39 -10.79
C LEU A 1060 -24.09 2.42 -10.03
N MET A 1061 -23.95 2.36 -8.71
CA MET A 1061 -24.80 1.56 -7.84
C MET A 1061 -26.25 2.03 -7.89
N ARG A 1062 -26.47 3.35 -7.89
CA ARG A 1062 -27.80 3.95 -8.04
C ARG A 1062 -28.35 3.69 -9.43
N ASP A 1063 -27.58 3.91 -10.49
CA ASP A 1063 -28.05 3.78 -11.88
C ASP A 1063 -28.30 2.33 -12.30
N ALA A 1064 -27.62 1.37 -11.66
CA ALA A 1064 -27.97 -0.04 -11.80
C ALA A 1064 -29.39 -0.35 -11.29
N LEU A 1065 -29.88 0.39 -10.28
CA LEU A 1065 -31.24 0.28 -9.75
C LEU A 1065 -32.22 1.16 -10.52
N VAL A 1066 -31.85 2.42 -10.78
CA VAL A 1066 -32.66 3.40 -11.48
C VAL A 1066 -31.81 4.51 -12.08
N TYR A 1067 -32.05 4.88 -13.35
CA TYR A 1067 -31.43 6.04 -13.98
C TYR A 1067 -32.40 6.85 -14.86
N GLU A 1068 -32.09 8.12 -15.07
CA GLU A 1068 -32.81 9.03 -15.98
C GLU A 1068 -32.25 8.95 -17.40
N ASP A 1069 -33.13 8.78 -18.39
CA ASP A 1069 -32.79 8.69 -19.81
C ASP A 1069 -33.75 9.57 -20.63
N ASP A 1070 -33.32 10.78 -20.98
CA ASP A 1070 -33.99 11.73 -21.87
C ASP A 1070 -35.51 11.88 -21.62
N GLY A 1071 -35.90 12.22 -20.40
CA GLY A 1071 -37.31 12.38 -20.00
C GLY A 1071 -38.00 11.10 -19.54
N SER A 1072 -37.31 9.95 -19.53
CA SER A 1072 -37.81 8.68 -19.01
C SER A 1072 -37.06 8.25 -17.76
N LEU A 1073 -37.67 7.34 -16.99
CA LEU A 1073 -37.05 6.69 -15.84
C LEU A 1073 -36.93 5.19 -16.11
N VAL A 1074 -35.74 4.64 -15.92
CA VAL A 1074 -35.41 3.25 -16.25
C VAL A 1074 -35.01 2.51 -14.99
N LEU A 1075 -35.70 1.41 -14.68
CA LEU A 1075 -35.53 0.63 -13.45
C LEU A 1075 -34.85 -0.72 -13.73
N LEU A 1076 -34.07 -1.19 -12.77
CA LEU A 1076 -33.52 -2.56 -12.67
C LEU A 1076 -32.61 -2.99 -13.84
N SER A 1077 -32.04 -2.04 -14.59
CA SER A 1077 -31.21 -2.30 -15.78
C SER A 1077 -29.89 -2.96 -15.45
N GLY A 1078 -29.29 -2.63 -14.30
CA GLY A 1078 -27.93 -3.03 -13.97
C GLY A 1078 -27.81 -3.96 -12.77
N ILE A 1079 -28.91 -4.49 -12.23
CA ILE A 1079 -28.85 -5.41 -11.08
C ILE A 1079 -28.54 -6.86 -11.47
N PRO A 1080 -27.96 -7.67 -10.56
CA PRO A 1080 -27.64 -9.07 -10.83
C PRO A 1080 -28.88 -9.91 -11.21
N PRO A 1081 -28.81 -10.77 -12.24
CA PRO A 1081 -29.91 -11.65 -12.63
C PRO A 1081 -30.43 -12.54 -11.48
N GLU A 1082 -29.55 -12.97 -10.57
CA GLU A 1082 -29.91 -13.80 -9.41
C GLU A 1082 -30.84 -13.09 -8.41
N TRP A 1083 -30.99 -11.76 -8.48
CA TRP A 1083 -31.95 -11.01 -7.66
C TRP A 1083 -33.40 -11.20 -8.13
N PHE A 1084 -33.60 -11.77 -9.32
CA PHE A 1084 -34.92 -12.13 -9.85
C PHE A 1084 -35.32 -13.58 -9.53
N GLY A 1085 -34.52 -14.30 -8.74
CA GLY A 1085 -34.83 -15.67 -8.32
C GLY A 1085 -36.07 -15.76 -7.41
N ALA A 1086 -36.70 -16.93 -7.39
CA ALA A 1086 -37.89 -17.16 -6.56
C ALA A 1086 -37.64 -16.85 -5.07
N GLY A 1087 -38.59 -16.15 -4.45
CA GLY A 1087 -38.53 -15.72 -3.05
C GLY A 1087 -37.67 -14.47 -2.80
N LYS A 1088 -36.99 -13.92 -3.82
CA LYS A 1088 -36.20 -12.70 -3.67
C LYS A 1088 -37.10 -11.47 -3.61
N LYS A 1089 -36.73 -10.56 -2.72
CA LYS A 1089 -37.40 -9.27 -2.52
C LYS A 1089 -36.36 -8.17 -2.54
N LEU A 1090 -36.73 -7.02 -3.08
CA LEU A 1090 -36.01 -5.78 -2.87
C LEU A 1090 -36.98 -4.63 -2.70
N SER A 1091 -36.52 -3.61 -1.98
CA SER A 1091 -37.19 -2.33 -1.89
C SER A 1091 -36.17 -1.22 -1.83
N TYR A 1092 -36.48 -0.07 -2.42
CA TYR A 1092 -35.66 1.11 -2.29
C TYR A 1092 -36.49 2.38 -2.39
N SER A 1093 -36.03 3.43 -1.71
CA SER A 1093 -36.51 4.80 -1.82
C SER A 1093 -35.31 5.68 -2.17
N LEU A 1094 -35.33 6.27 -3.36
CA LEU A 1094 -34.21 7.02 -3.94
C LEU A 1094 -34.69 8.35 -4.55
N PRO A 1095 -33.98 9.47 -4.31
CA PRO A 1095 -34.18 10.71 -5.04
C PRO A 1095 -33.99 10.55 -6.56
N THR A 1096 -34.79 11.26 -7.34
CA THR A 1096 -34.69 11.37 -8.81
C THR A 1096 -34.97 12.80 -9.26
N GLU A 1097 -34.71 13.11 -10.53
CA GLU A 1097 -35.07 14.41 -11.15
C GLU A 1097 -36.59 14.69 -11.19
N TYR A 1098 -37.40 13.68 -10.88
CA TYR A 1098 -38.86 13.73 -10.82
C TYR A 1098 -39.36 13.52 -9.38
N GLY A 1099 -38.51 13.73 -8.38
CA GLY A 1099 -38.85 13.58 -6.96
C GLY A 1099 -38.52 12.19 -6.40
N LEU A 1100 -39.01 11.91 -5.19
CA LEU A 1100 -38.71 10.66 -4.50
C LEU A 1100 -39.39 9.47 -5.19
N LEU A 1101 -38.60 8.49 -5.62
CA LEU A 1101 -39.05 7.22 -6.16
C LEU A 1101 -39.05 6.17 -5.05
N ARG A 1102 -40.13 5.40 -4.94
CA ARG A 1102 -40.22 4.19 -4.12
C ARG A 1102 -40.50 3.00 -5.02
N VAL A 1103 -39.71 1.94 -4.87
CA VAL A 1103 -39.88 0.69 -5.60
C VAL A 1103 -39.92 -0.47 -4.62
N TYR A 1104 -40.87 -1.37 -4.81
CA TYR A 1104 -40.90 -2.69 -4.19
C TYR A 1104 -40.98 -3.75 -5.28
N MET A 1105 -40.15 -4.78 -5.18
CA MET A 1105 -40.17 -5.92 -6.08
C MET A 1105 -40.20 -7.22 -5.28
N GLU A 1106 -41.08 -8.14 -5.68
CA GLU A 1106 -41.16 -9.49 -5.15
C GLU A 1106 -41.18 -10.51 -6.30
N CYS A 1107 -40.21 -11.42 -6.29
CA CYS A 1107 -40.10 -12.48 -7.28
C CYS A 1107 -40.74 -13.75 -6.72
N LYS A 1108 -41.85 -14.16 -7.34
CA LYS A 1108 -42.53 -15.45 -7.12
C LYS A 1108 -42.04 -16.46 -8.17
N GLU A 1109 -42.38 -17.74 -7.99
CA GLU A 1109 -41.94 -18.82 -8.89
C GLU A 1109 -42.22 -18.55 -10.37
N GLN A 1110 -43.36 -17.93 -10.69
CA GLN A 1110 -43.79 -17.67 -12.07
C GLN A 1110 -44.00 -16.19 -12.39
N ASN A 1111 -43.89 -15.29 -11.40
CA ASN A 1111 -44.28 -13.89 -11.57
C ASN A 1111 -43.36 -12.94 -10.79
N ILE A 1112 -43.05 -11.79 -11.37
CA ILE A 1112 -42.45 -10.66 -10.67
C ILE A 1112 -43.55 -9.64 -10.38
N ILE A 1113 -43.73 -9.28 -9.12
CA ILE A 1113 -44.61 -8.18 -8.70
C ILE A 1113 -43.73 -6.96 -8.54
N LEU A 1114 -44.05 -5.89 -9.27
CA LEU A 1114 -43.37 -4.60 -9.17
C LEU A 1114 -44.37 -3.52 -8.77
N ASP A 1115 -44.11 -2.86 -7.65
CA ASP A 1115 -44.82 -1.69 -7.18
C ASP A 1115 -43.91 -0.46 -7.27
N VAL A 1116 -44.41 0.61 -7.86
CA VAL A 1116 -43.64 1.83 -8.16
C VAL A 1116 -44.49 3.05 -7.85
N GLU A 1117 -43.99 3.85 -6.92
CA GLU A 1117 -44.54 5.16 -6.58
C GLU A 1117 -43.49 6.24 -6.85
N ILE A 1118 -43.90 7.37 -7.40
CA ILE A 1118 -43.03 8.50 -7.65
C ILE A 1118 -43.78 9.81 -7.40
N ALA A 1119 -43.11 10.80 -6.81
CA ALA A 1119 -43.73 12.07 -6.47
C ALA A 1119 -44.11 12.92 -7.70
N GLY A 1120 -43.28 12.90 -8.75
CA GLY A 1120 -43.48 13.62 -10.00
C GLY A 1120 -43.78 12.70 -11.19
N SER A 1121 -43.89 13.27 -12.38
CA SER A 1121 -44.25 12.54 -13.61
C SER A 1121 -43.16 12.65 -14.68
N PRO A 1122 -42.39 11.58 -14.94
CA PRO A 1122 -41.42 11.54 -16.05
C PRO A 1122 -42.14 11.69 -17.41
N PRO A 1123 -41.78 12.67 -18.27
CA PRO A 1123 -42.50 12.96 -19.52
C PRO A 1123 -42.68 11.78 -20.47
N LYS A 1124 -41.67 10.91 -20.59
CA LYS A 1124 -41.70 9.72 -21.46
C LYS A 1124 -42.13 8.44 -20.72
N GLY A 1125 -42.41 8.55 -19.42
CA GLY A 1125 -42.87 7.47 -18.55
C GLY A 1125 -41.74 6.65 -17.92
N ILE A 1126 -42.15 5.58 -17.22
CA ILE A 1126 -41.26 4.67 -16.48
C ILE A 1126 -41.16 3.34 -17.22
N SER A 1127 -39.97 2.75 -17.23
CA SER A 1127 -39.73 1.41 -17.75
C SER A 1127 -38.90 0.57 -16.80
N ALA A 1128 -39.14 -0.74 -16.74
CA ALA A 1128 -38.30 -1.70 -16.02
C ALA A 1128 -37.64 -2.65 -17.02
N VAL A 1129 -36.38 -3.01 -16.76
CA VAL A 1129 -35.61 -3.94 -17.60
C VAL A 1129 -35.48 -5.27 -16.85
N LEU A 1130 -36.06 -6.33 -17.41
CA LEU A 1130 -36.05 -7.67 -16.83
C LEU A 1130 -35.05 -8.60 -17.54
N PRO A 1131 -34.50 -9.60 -16.84
CA PRO A 1131 -33.70 -10.64 -17.49
C PRO A 1131 -34.62 -11.64 -18.22
N GLU A 1132 -34.45 -11.82 -19.52
CA GLU A 1132 -34.85 -13.03 -20.25
C GLU A 1132 -33.60 -13.63 -20.92
N THR A 1133 -33.54 -14.97 -21.06
CA THR A 1133 -32.61 -15.63 -21.99
C THR A 1133 -33.19 -15.63 -23.41
N PRO A 1134 -32.48 -15.18 -24.46
CA PRO A 1134 -31.53 -14.07 -24.54
C PRO A 1134 -32.22 -12.81 -25.10
N GLY A 1135 -32.32 -11.77 -24.27
CA GLY A 1135 -32.78 -10.44 -24.68
C GLY A 1135 -33.35 -9.70 -23.48
N GLU A 1136 -32.82 -8.52 -23.15
CA GLU A 1136 -33.35 -7.73 -22.05
C GLU A 1136 -34.73 -7.17 -22.44
N ARG A 1137 -35.78 -7.59 -21.71
CA ARG A 1137 -37.14 -7.12 -21.98
C ARG A 1137 -37.41 -5.83 -21.23
N ARG A 1138 -37.67 -4.74 -21.97
CA ARG A 1138 -38.11 -3.46 -21.41
C ARG A 1138 -39.64 -3.45 -21.29
N VAL A 1139 -40.15 -3.24 -20.08
CA VAL A 1139 -41.59 -3.21 -19.78
C VAL A 1139 -41.98 -1.81 -19.31
N ARG A 1140 -43.06 -1.23 -19.86
CA ARG A 1140 -43.58 0.06 -19.42
C ARG A 1140 -44.35 -0.10 -18.11
N ILE A 1141 -44.10 0.80 -17.16
CA ILE A 1141 -44.70 0.80 -15.83
C ILE A 1141 -45.64 1.99 -15.67
N THR A 1142 -46.82 1.73 -15.10
CA THR A 1142 -47.78 2.77 -14.69
C THR A 1142 -47.65 2.98 -13.18
N PRO A 1143 -47.24 4.18 -12.71
CA PRO A 1143 -47.11 4.46 -11.28
C PRO A 1143 -48.41 4.23 -10.48
N GLY A 1144 -48.29 3.83 -9.22
CA GLY A 1144 -49.42 3.66 -8.29
C GLY A 1144 -50.33 2.45 -8.58
N ARG A 1145 -49.93 1.55 -9.48
CA ARG A 1145 -50.58 0.27 -9.72
C ARG A 1145 -49.55 -0.85 -9.65
N ASN A 1146 -49.88 -1.91 -8.91
CA ASN A 1146 -49.10 -3.15 -8.93
C ASN A 1146 -49.04 -3.71 -10.36
N VAL A 1147 -47.83 -3.85 -10.90
CA VAL A 1147 -47.60 -4.50 -12.20
C VAL A 1147 -47.18 -5.94 -11.93
N ILE A 1148 -47.99 -6.90 -12.38
CA ILE A 1148 -47.68 -8.33 -12.31
C ILE A 1148 -47.10 -8.78 -13.65
N LEU A 1149 -45.84 -9.19 -13.65
CA LEU A 1149 -45.10 -9.60 -14.83
C LEU A 1149 -44.91 -11.12 -14.79
N ARG A 1150 -45.50 -11.85 -15.74
CA ARG A 1150 -45.33 -13.31 -15.83
C ARG A 1150 -43.97 -13.63 -16.44
N MET A 1151 -43.15 -14.42 -15.74
CA MET A 1151 -41.94 -15.01 -16.30
C MET A 1151 -42.38 -16.21 -17.16
N ARG A 1152 -42.19 -16.13 -18.47
CA ARG A 1152 -42.47 -17.25 -19.39
C ARG A 1152 -41.24 -18.10 -19.58
#